data_AF-A0A267FIC3-F1
#
_entry.id   AF-A0A267FIC3-F1
#
_cell.length_a   1.000
_cell.length_b   1.000
_cell.length_c   1.000
_cell.angle_alpha   90.00
_cell.angle_beta   90.00
_cell.angle_gamma   90.00
#
_symmetry.space_group_name_H-M   'P 1'
#
loop_
_entity.id
_entity.type
_entity.pdbx_description
1 polymer ?
#
loop_
_entity_poly.entity_id
_entity_poly.type
_entity_poly.pdbx_seq_one_letter_code
_entity_poly.pdbx_strand_id
1 'polypeptide(L)'
;MFSRRRHSARLKLLIGVSFIVAFFFVYYVSTMSQQSTNQHEPENVAHSHIDDKEDKQVAEQIKRASLTFRDRQFYLNGVKFQILSGAIHYFRVPQDYWRDRLLKLKAAGFNTVETYAPWNLHEDTKGNFNFNGMLNVRKFFKLAQELGLYVIFRPGPFICSEWEFGGMPGWLLSDPNMRVRSMYMGFTQAAEDYLRVVINEVADLQMSRGGPIIAFQVENEYGSYGDNGRYLQHLADSMRRSGVVEALFTSDGDEGIRHAKALAGAFAGINYNSKAHAKWLQSIVKGWNPNLPIFAAELWTGWFLPWGAKDKNQVISLPDLVDSVTSLLDQGASINLYMFHGGTNFGFMNGYNGITGSPLITSYDYDAPLSENGQPTEKYHRIRELMLARLSKTAVKSLPDIPAPIPTKDYGSWPVKWTMHWDKLVEMVDKTTMSETLKFMEEVHQNYGFILYRSAFESAKDLTIFGHVADRAQVLVNGAPIDPADPMSGVVYHPLPEAAPPVTHLSLAKSLPSRKAAAAAVADQAASSSSSVLDVLVENLGRVNYATFQSSSFNRQRKGVSAAVPAASSKSSPGVQSPGQLALDGRPLRSYKIVSLDFRKPFLAKLLGSNEAWKPVRKPPVPPKVPVATANGTAGAPATAAPAVSPAPVCTVSC
;
A
#
# COMPACT_ATOMS: atom_id res chain seq x y z
N MET A 1 -5.66 65.42 -8.79
CA MET A 1 -7.11 65.16 -8.96
C MET A 1 -7.45 63.81 -9.64
N PHE A 2 -6.50 62.88 -9.82
CA PHE A 2 -6.74 61.52 -10.31
C PHE A 2 -6.20 60.49 -9.31
N SER A 3 -7.00 60.15 -8.30
CA SER A 3 -6.72 59.01 -7.40
C SER A 3 -7.97 58.54 -6.63
N ARG A 4 -8.94 59.44 -6.39
CA ARG A 4 -10.21 59.08 -5.70
C ARG A 4 -11.31 58.43 -6.55
N ARG A 5 -11.12 58.21 -7.87
CA ARG A 5 -12.16 57.65 -8.75
C ARG A 5 -12.10 56.15 -9.04
N ARG A 6 -11.02 55.43 -8.67
CA ARG A 6 -10.90 53.97 -8.93
C ARG A 6 -11.34 53.04 -7.80
N HIS A 7 -11.47 53.52 -6.56
CA HIS A 7 -11.98 52.71 -5.43
C HIS A 7 -13.52 52.68 -5.33
N SER A 8 -14.23 53.68 -5.86
CA SER A 8 -15.70 53.67 -5.88
C SER A 8 -16.30 52.69 -6.89
N ALA A 9 -15.56 52.26 -7.92
CA ALA A 9 -16.09 51.38 -8.96
C ALA A 9 -16.02 49.89 -8.57
N ARG A 10 -14.96 49.47 -7.86
CA ARG A 10 -14.82 48.07 -7.40
C ARG A 10 -15.76 47.72 -6.24
N LEU A 11 -16.06 48.67 -5.35
CA LEU A 11 -17.01 48.46 -4.26
C LEU A 11 -18.47 48.39 -4.75
N LYS A 12 -18.82 49.14 -5.81
CA LYS A 12 -20.15 49.07 -6.44
C LYS A 12 -20.35 47.79 -7.26
N LEU A 13 -19.30 47.22 -7.83
CA LEU A 13 -19.36 45.95 -8.56
C LEU A 13 -19.52 44.74 -7.62
N LEU A 14 -18.85 44.74 -6.45
CA LEU A 14 -19.01 43.69 -5.44
C LEU A 14 -20.39 43.72 -4.76
N ILE A 15 -20.94 44.91 -4.50
CA ILE A 15 -22.30 45.03 -3.95
C ILE A 15 -23.35 44.64 -5.01
N GLY A 16 -23.15 45.01 -6.28
CA GLY A 16 -24.05 44.62 -7.37
C GLY A 16 -24.13 43.11 -7.62
N VAL A 17 -23.01 42.39 -7.54
CA VAL A 17 -22.99 40.92 -7.73
C VAL A 17 -23.60 40.18 -6.55
N SER A 18 -23.41 40.65 -5.31
CA SER A 18 -24.08 40.06 -4.13
C SER A 18 -25.60 40.27 -4.12
N PHE A 19 -26.10 41.40 -4.64
CA PHE A 19 -27.55 41.63 -4.76
C PHE A 19 -28.20 40.75 -5.85
N ILE A 20 -27.52 40.49 -6.96
CA ILE A 20 -28.04 39.63 -8.03
C ILE A 20 -28.12 38.17 -7.57
N VAL A 21 -27.12 37.66 -6.84
CA VAL A 21 -27.14 36.29 -6.29
C VAL A 21 -28.22 36.12 -5.22
N ALA A 22 -28.44 37.12 -4.36
CA ALA A 22 -29.51 37.10 -3.36
C ALA A 22 -30.92 37.19 -4.01
N PHE A 23 -31.07 37.97 -5.09
CA PHE A 23 -32.34 38.11 -5.78
C PHE A 23 -32.75 36.83 -6.53
N PHE A 24 -31.78 36.12 -7.14
CA PHE A 24 -32.05 34.81 -7.75
C PHE A 24 -32.34 33.71 -6.72
N PHE A 25 -31.71 33.76 -5.54
CA PHE A 25 -31.99 32.81 -4.47
C PHE A 25 -33.39 33.02 -3.86
N VAL A 26 -33.81 34.28 -3.65
CA VAL A 26 -35.17 34.60 -3.17
C VAL A 26 -36.22 34.30 -4.23
N TYR A 27 -35.97 34.62 -5.51
CA TYR A 27 -36.90 34.31 -6.61
C TYR A 27 -37.07 32.79 -6.81
N TYR A 28 -36.01 31.99 -6.68
CA TYR A 28 -36.07 30.53 -6.79
C TYR A 28 -36.79 29.86 -5.61
N VAL A 29 -36.65 30.42 -4.40
CA VAL A 29 -37.38 29.96 -3.21
C VAL A 29 -38.86 30.39 -3.27
N SER A 30 -39.18 31.56 -3.81
CA SER A 30 -40.55 32.04 -3.99
C SER A 30 -41.32 31.29 -5.09
N THR A 31 -40.68 30.84 -6.17
CA THR A 31 -41.34 30.03 -7.21
C THR A 31 -41.59 28.59 -6.77
N MET A 32 -40.74 28.01 -5.92
CA MET A 32 -41.03 26.71 -5.28
C MET A 32 -42.16 26.79 -4.25
N SER A 33 -42.33 27.95 -3.59
CA SER A 33 -43.42 28.18 -2.62
C SER A 33 -44.79 28.45 -3.26
N GLN A 34 -44.85 28.82 -4.55
CA GLN A 34 -46.10 29.15 -5.25
C GLN A 34 -46.75 27.97 -6.00
N GLN A 35 -46.09 26.81 -6.09
CA GLN A 35 -46.72 25.60 -6.66
C GLN A 35 -47.50 24.77 -5.63
N SER A 36 -47.58 25.23 -4.38
CA SER A 36 -48.28 24.56 -3.30
C SER A 36 -49.16 25.59 -2.58
N THR A 37 -50.32 25.93 -3.16
CA THR A 37 -51.58 26.32 -2.48
C THR A 37 -52.52 27.06 -3.44
N ASN A 38 -53.59 26.38 -3.87
CA ASN A 38 -54.88 26.99 -4.18
C ASN A 38 -55.96 25.95 -3.82
N GLN A 39 -56.72 26.24 -2.76
CA GLN A 39 -57.89 25.49 -2.30
C GLN A 39 -59.18 26.06 -2.89
N HIS A 40 -60.20 25.21 -3.11
CA HIS A 40 -61.61 25.48 -2.75
C HIS A 40 -62.31 24.13 -2.39
N GLU A 41 -63.11 24.18 -1.32
CA GLU A 41 -63.68 23.18 -0.38
C GLU A 41 -64.75 22.18 -0.92
N PRO A 42 -65.38 21.31 -0.08
CA PRO A 42 -64.85 20.42 0.98
C PRO A 42 -65.41 18.98 0.87
N GLU A 43 -64.64 17.95 1.23
CA GLU A 43 -65.23 16.69 1.74
C GLU A 43 -64.20 15.85 2.52
N ASN A 44 -64.46 15.71 3.83
CA ASN A 44 -63.91 14.76 4.81
C ASN A 44 -62.70 13.88 4.41
N VAL A 45 -61.48 14.26 4.83
CA VAL A 45 -60.44 13.27 5.20
C VAL A 45 -59.59 13.79 6.36
N ALA A 46 -59.44 12.94 7.37
CA ALA A 46 -58.78 13.19 8.65
C ALA A 46 -57.30 13.61 8.53
N HIS A 47 -56.85 14.44 9.48
CA HIS A 47 -55.45 14.75 9.72
C HIS A 47 -54.60 13.47 9.87
N SER A 48 -53.69 13.21 8.94
CA SER A 48 -52.64 12.21 9.14
C SER A 48 -51.41 12.87 9.74
N HIS A 49 -51.24 12.68 11.05
CA HIS A 49 -49.94 12.71 11.69
C HIS A 49 -48.98 11.78 10.93
N ILE A 50 -47.89 12.33 10.40
CA ILE A 50 -46.74 11.51 10.01
C ILE A 50 -46.13 11.00 11.32
N ASP A 51 -46.15 9.68 11.48
CA ASP A 51 -46.11 8.96 12.74
C ASP A 51 -44.67 8.78 13.24
N ASP A 52 -44.35 9.24 14.45
CA ASP A 52 -43.12 8.94 15.21
C ASP A 52 -42.83 7.42 15.30
N LYS A 53 -43.83 6.57 15.01
CA LYS A 53 -43.66 5.12 14.89
C LYS A 53 -42.97 4.66 13.61
N GLU A 54 -43.09 5.35 12.48
CA GLU A 54 -42.38 4.96 11.24
C GLU A 54 -40.87 5.20 11.40
N ASP A 55 -40.46 6.35 11.92
CA ASP A 55 -39.05 6.63 12.22
C ASP A 55 -38.50 5.71 13.33
N LYS A 56 -39.31 5.35 14.33
CA LYS A 56 -38.94 4.35 15.34
C LYS A 56 -38.91 2.93 14.77
N GLN A 57 -39.78 2.57 13.83
CA GLN A 57 -39.77 1.27 13.15
C GLN A 57 -38.60 1.15 12.18
N VAL A 58 -38.25 2.21 11.46
CA VAL A 58 -37.04 2.27 10.62
C VAL A 58 -35.80 2.21 11.50
N ALA A 59 -35.76 2.94 12.62
CA ALA A 59 -34.66 2.84 13.59
C ALA A 59 -34.58 1.46 14.27
N GLU A 60 -35.71 0.80 14.56
CA GLU A 60 -35.76 -0.58 15.04
C GLU A 60 -35.38 -1.61 13.98
N GLN A 61 -35.78 -1.41 12.71
CA GLN A 61 -35.39 -2.26 11.58
C GLN A 61 -33.90 -2.13 11.28
N ILE A 62 -33.33 -0.91 11.33
CA ILE A 62 -31.88 -0.67 11.26
C ILE A 62 -31.17 -1.36 12.44
N LYS A 63 -31.74 -1.31 13.66
CA LYS A 63 -31.25 -2.07 14.82
C LYS A 63 -31.34 -3.59 14.64
N ARG A 64 -32.26 -4.08 13.81
CA ARG A 64 -32.47 -5.51 13.52
C ARG A 64 -31.75 -5.97 12.25
N ALA A 65 -31.03 -5.11 11.53
CA ALA A 65 -30.35 -5.44 10.28
C ALA A 65 -28.80 -5.35 10.38
N SER A 66 -28.25 -5.46 11.59
CA SER A 66 -26.81 -5.27 11.86
C SER A 66 -26.21 -6.45 12.61
N LEU A 67 -24.89 -6.64 12.48
CA LEU A 67 -24.14 -7.55 13.33
C LEU A 67 -24.09 -7.00 14.77
N THR A 68 -24.50 -7.81 15.73
CA THR A 68 -24.45 -7.49 17.16
C THR A 68 -23.80 -8.64 17.92
N PHE A 69 -23.47 -8.44 19.19
CA PHE A 69 -22.95 -9.50 20.04
C PHE A 69 -23.54 -9.44 21.45
N ARG A 70 -23.76 -10.62 22.03
CA ARG A 70 -24.14 -10.84 23.43
C ARG A 70 -23.75 -12.26 23.83
N ASP A 71 -23.56 -12.50 25.11
CA ASP A 71 -23.25 -13.84 25.63
C ASP A 71 -22.09 -14.54 24.90
N ARG A 72 -21.08 -13.75 24.50
CA ARG A 72 -19.89 -14.21 23.74
C ARG A 72 -20.18 -14.79 22.36
N GLN A 73 -21.30 -14.43 21.75
CA GLN A 73 -21.70 -14.90 20.42
C GLN A 73 -22.14 -13.73 19.55
N PHE A 74 -21.92 -13.84 18.24
CA PHE A 74 -22.47 -12.89 17.28
C PHE A 74 -23.91 -13.23 16.92
N TYR A 75 -24.66 -12.19 16.58
CA TYR A 75 -26.01 -12.28 16.07
C TYR A 75 -26.13 -11.36 14.86
N LEU A 76 -26.50 -11.94 13.72
CA LEU A 76 -26.81 -11.22 12.50
C LEU A 76 -28.32 -11.18 12.37
N ASN A 77 -28.89 -9.99 12.36
CA ASN A 77 -30.32 -9.76 12.33
C ASN A 77 -31.08 -10.47 13.47
N GLY A 78 -30.48 -10.50 14.65
CA GLY A 78 -31.03 -11.17 15.84
C GLY A 78 -30.86 -12.69 15.86
N VAL A 79 -30.41 -13.31 14.76
CA VAL A 79 -30.16 -14.75 14.65
C VAL A 79 -28.70 -15.05 14.96
N LYS A 80 -28.45 -16.10 15.77
CA LYS A 80 -27.09 -16.53 16.12
C LYS A 80 -26.27 -16.75 14.85
N PHE A 81 -25.11 -16.12 14.80
CA PHE A 81 -24.27 -16.07 13.61
C PHE A 81 -22.81 -16.38 14.00
N GLN A 82 -22.13 -17.16 13.16
CA GLN A 82 -20.70 -17.40 13.28
C GLN A 82 -20.05 -16.90 11.99
N ILE A 83 -19.11 -15.98 12.13
CA ILE A 83 -18.38 -15.45 10.98
C ILE A 83 -17.32 -16.49 10.62
N LEU A 84 -17.46 -17.04 9.41
CA LEU A 84 -16.46 -17.90 8.77
C LEU A 84 -15.92 -17.11 7.59
N SER A 85 -14.83 -16.38 7.83
CA SER A 85 -14.23 -15.43 6.89
C SER A 85 -12.90 -15.92 6.33
N GLY A 86 -12.59 -15.50 5.11
CA GLY A 86 -11.26 -15.62 4.52
C GLY A 86 -10.83 -14.29 3.90
N ALA A 87 -9.59 -13.89 4.14
CA ALA A 87 -9.01 -12.66 3.61
C ALA A 87 -8.65 -12.84 2.13
N ILE A 88 -9.17 -11.96 1.27
CA ILE A 88 -8.85 -11.87 -0.16
C ILE A 88 -8.72 -10.39 -0.52
N HIS A 89 -7.51 -9.95 -0.84
CA HIS A 89 -7.26 -8.56 -1.21
C HIS A 89 -7.56 -8.32 -2.69
N TYR A 90 -8.66 -7.62 -2.98
CA TYR A 90 -9.07 -7.34 -4.36
C TYR A 90 -7.99 -6.59 -5.17
N PHE A 91 -7.14 -5.81 -4.50
CA PHE A 91 -6.04 -5.06 -5.08
C PHE A 91 -4.79 -5.90 -5.39
N ARG A 92 -4.75 -7.17 -4.94
CA ARG A 92 -3.71 -8.18 -5.27
C ARG A 92 -4.19 -9.21 -6.29
N VAL A 93 -5.44 -9.14 -6.72
CA VAL A 93 -6.07 -10.11 -7.64
C VAL A 93 -6.61 -9.37 -8.86
N PRO A 94 -6.20 -9.72 -10.08
CA PRO A 94 -6.80 -9.15 -11.29
C PRO A 94 -8.32 -9.27 -11.28
N GLN A 95 -9.01 -8.22 -11.72
CA GLN A 95 -10.47 -8.10 -11.64
C GLN A 95 -11.21 -9.30 -12.25
N ASP A 96 -10.71 -9.81 -13.38
CA ASP A 96 -11.30 -10.93 -14.10
C ASP A 96 -11.31 -12.24 -13.29
N TYR A 97 -10.47 -12.31 -12.25
CA TYR A 97 -10.36 -13.49 -11.39
C TYR A 97 -11.11 -13.37 -10.07
N TRP A 98 -11.67 -12.20 -9.72
CA TRP A 98 -12.38 -12.02 -8.44
C TRP A 98 -13.49 -13.05 -8.23
N ARG A 99 -14.29 -13.31 -9.28
CA ARG A 99 -15.40 -14.29 -9.20
C ARG A 99 -14.88 -15.68 -8.88
N ASP A 100 -13.80 -16.11 -9.54
CA ASP A 100 -13.19 -17.42 -9.29
C ASP A 100 -12.71 -17.54 -7.84
N ARG A 101 -12.00 -16.54 -7.32
CA ARG A 101 -11.47 -16.58 -5.94
C ARG A 101 -12.59 -16.61 -4.90
N LEU A 102 -13.62 -15.78 -5.09
CA LEU A 102 -14.78 -15.74 -4.20
C LEU A 102 -15.63 -17.02 -4.27
N LEU A 103 -15.80 -17.62 -5.46
CA LEU A 103 -16.47 -18.91 -5.60
C LEU A 103 -15.71 -20.03 -4.88
N LYS A 104 -14.37 -20.06 -4.96
CA LYS A 104 -13.55 -21.02 -4.22
C LYS A 104 -13.67 -20.83 -2.70
N LEU A 105 -13.69 -19.59 -2.23
CA LEU A 105 -13.97 -19.28 -0.82
C LEU A 105 -15.34 -19.82 -0.40
N LYS A 106 -16.38 -19.54 -1.18
CA LYS A 106 -17.75 -20.03 -0.92
C LYS A 106 -17.83 -21.55 -0.96
N ALA A 107 -17.24 -22.20 -1.96
CA ALA A 107 -17.20 -23.66 -2.14
C ALA A 107 -16.45 -24.36 -1.00
N ALA A 108 -15.55 -23.66 -0.30
CA ALA A 108 -14.86 -24.14 0.89
C ALA A 108 -15.72 -24.06 2.17
N GLY A 109 -16.95 -23.53 2.11
CA GLY A 109 -17.88 -23.44 3.24
C GLY A 109 -17.84 -22.13 4.01
N PHE A 110 -17.08 -21.13 3.54
CA PHE A 110 -17.05 -19.80 4.14
C PHE A 110 -18.31 -19.00 3.80
N ASN A 111 -18.69 -18.12 4.72
CA ASN A 111 -19.87 -17.26 4.57
C ASN A 111 -19.53 -15.78 4.42
N THR A 112 -18.28 -15.39 4.66
CA THR A 112 -17.82 -14.01 4.68
C THR A 112 -16.49 -13.90 3.94
N VAL A 113 -16.27 -12.78 3.23
CA VAL A 113 -14.95 -12.38 2.74
C VAL A 113 -14.49 -11.15 3.52
N GLU A 114 -13.19 -11.09 3.82
CA GLU A 114 -12.56 -9.91 4.39
C GLU A 114 -11.61 -9.29 3.36
N THR A 115 -11.57 -7.95 3.34
CA THR A 115 -10.53 -7.23 2.59
C THR A 115 -10.18 -5.88 3.23
N TYR A 116 -8.93 -5.49 3.06
CA TYR A 116 -8.44 -4.12 3.24
C TYR A 116 -8.80 -3.19 2.08
N ALA A 117 -8.67 -1.87 2.29
CA ALA A 117 -8.53 -0.87 1.22
C ALA A 117 -7.15 -0.16 1.29
N PRO A 118 -6.35 -0.17 0.20
CA PRO A 118 -5.06 0.48 0.15
C PRO A 118 -5.23 1.97 -0.17
N TRP A 119 -5.20 2.83 0.85
CA TRP A 119 -5.33 4.28 0.69
C TRP A 119 -4.41 4.83 -0.39
N ASN A 120 -3.15 4.40 -0.42
CA ASN A 120 -2.13 4.84 -1.35
C ASN A 120 -2.47 4.61 -2.82
N LEU A 121 -3.23 3.56 -3.16
CA LEU A 121 -3.69 3.33 -4.52
C LEU A 121 -4.99 4.06 -4.83
N HIS A 122 -5.89 4.16 -3.84
CA HIS A 122 -7.11 4.93 -4.01
C HIS A 122 -6.85 6.42 -4.14
N GLU A 123 -5.81 6.95 -3.51
CA GLU A 123 -5.45 8.37 -3.52
C GLU A 123 -3.93 8.53 -3.74
N ASP A 124 -3.41 7.99 -4.84
CA ASP A 124 -1.97 8.07 -5.19
C ASP A 124 -1.46 9.52 -5.30
N THR A 125 -2.34 10.46 -5.63
CA THR A 125 -2.09 11.90 -5.50
C THR A 125 -3.19 12.51 -4.65
N LYS A 126 -2.80 13.34 -3.67
CA LYS A 126 -3.74 13.98 -2.75
C LYS A 126 -4.92 14.64 -3.49
N GLY A 127 -6.13 14.27 -3.09
CA GLY A 127 -7.40 14.72 -3.65
C GLY A 127 -7.87 13.99 -4.92
N ASN A 128 -7.06 13.13 -5.52
CA ASN A 128 -7.40 12.42 -6.75
C ASN A 128 -7.71 10.94 -6.47
N PHE A 129 -8.99 10.62 -6.38
CA PHE A 129 -9.45 9.29 -6.01
C PHE A 129 -9.69 8.36 -7.21
N ASN A 130 -9.32 7.08 -7.08
CA ASN A 130 -9.53 6.06 -8.11
C ASN A 130 -10.26 4.83 -7.56
N PHE A 131 -11.41 4.52 -8.16
CA PHE A 131 -12.24 3.34 -7.90
C PHE A 131 -12.52 2.53 -9.17
N ASN A 132 -11.63 2.60 -10.17
CA ASN A 132 -11.77 1.89 -11.44
C ASN A 132 -10.91 0.62 -11.50
N GLY A 133 -11.28 -0.29 -12.40
CA GLY A 133 -10.53 -1.53 -12.65
C GLY A 133 -10.34 -2.36 -11.37
N MET A 134 -9.09 -2.72 -11.08
CA MET A 134 -8.72 -3.45 -9.84
C MET A 134 -8.98 -2.66 -8.55
N LEU A 135 -9.23 -1.35 -8.60
CA LEU A 135 -9.56 -0.55 -7.40
C LEU A 135 -11.07 -0.36 -7.20
N ASN A 136 -11.90 -1.03 -8.00
CA ASN A 136 -13.35 -0.96 -7.86
C ASN A 136 -13.85 -1.84 -6.71
N VAL A 137 -13.63 -1.38 -5.48
CA VAL A 137 -14.05 -2.05 -4.23
C VAL A 137 -15.58 -2.27 -4.20
N ARG A 138 -16.34 -1.31 -4.72
CA ARG A 138 -17.80 -1.42 -4.84
C ARG A 138 -18.23 -2.62 -5.68
N LYS A 139 -17.61 -2.83 -6.84
CA LYS A 139 -17.89 -3.98 -7.71
C LYS A 139 -17.44 -5.29 -7.07
N PHE A 140 -16.33 -5.30 -6.34
CA PHE A 140 -15.92 -6.46 -5.56
C PHE A 140 -16.97 -6.84 -4.48
N PHE A 141 -17.51 -5.86 -3.76
CA PHE A 141 -18.56 -6.10 -2.76
C PHE A 141 -19.90 -6.53 -3.37
N LYS A 142 -20.32 -5.90 -4.48
CA LYS A 142 -21.52 -6.36 -5.21
C LYS A 142 -21.38 -7.79 -5.71
N LEU A 143 -20.18 -8.19 -6.14
CA LEU A 143 -19.89 -9.57 -6.52
C LEU A 143 -19.93 -10.52 -5.31
N ALA A 144 -19.37 -10.13 -4.16
CA ALA A 144 -19.51 -10.90 -2.93
C ALA A 144 -20.99 -11.10 -2.54
N GLN A 145 -21.80 -10.03 -2.63
CA GLN A 145 -23.23 -10.08 -2.39
C GLN A 145 -23.96 -11.02 -3.37
N GLU A 146 -23.67 -10.92 -4.67
CA GLU A 146 -24.22 -11.81 -5.71
C GLU A 146 -23.95 -13.29 -5.40
N LEU A 147 -22.76 -13.59 -4.86
CA LEU A 147 -22.34 -14.95 -4.48
C LEU A 147 -22.82 -15.37 -3.07
N GLY A 148 -23.60 -14.52 -2.40
CA GLY A 148 -24.11 -14.78 -1.05
C GLY A 148 -23.02 -14.84 0.01
N LEU A 149 -21.98 -14.01 -0.13
CA LEU A 149 -20.96 -13.77 0.89
C LEU A 149 -21.23 -12.43 1.58
N TYR A 150 -21.08 -12.42 2.91
CA TYR A 150 -20.96 -11.18 3.67
C TYR A 150 -19.57 -10.57 3.51
N VAL A 151 -19.42 -9.31 3.91
CA VAL A 151 -18.15 -8.58 3.83
C VAL A 151 -17.77 -8.03 5.20
N ILE A 152 -16.52 -8.27 5.60
CA ILE A 152 -15.82 -7.48 6.60
C ILE A 152 -14.90 -6.51 5.86
N PHE A 153 -15.07 -5.21 6.11
CA PHE A 153 -14.27 -4.20 5.45
C PHE A 153 -13.26 -3.56 6.42
N ARG A 154 -11.98 -3.54 6.03
CA ARG A 154 -10.91 -2.93 6.82
C ARG A 154 -10.35 -1.71 6.06
N PRO A 155 -11.01 -0.54 6.13
CA PRO A 155 -10.67 0.59 5.28
C PRO A 155 -9.34 1.29 5.63
N GLY A 156 -8.76 1.03 6.81
CA GLY A 156 -7.53 1.69 7.27
C GLY A 156 -7.78 2.82 8.28
N PRO A 157 -7.01 3.93 8.25
CA PRO A 157 -6.18 4.44 7.14
C PRO A 157 -4.81 3.74 6.98
N PHE A 158 -4.39 2.96 7.98
CA PHE A 158 -3.23 2.08 7.92
C PHE A 158 -3.70 0.63 7.93
N ILE A 159 -3.12 -0.20 7.07
CA ILE A 159 -3.52 -1.61 6.88
C ILE A 159 -2.37 -2.61 7.09
N CYS A 160 -1.13 -2.15 7.30
CA CYS A 160 0.06 -3.01 7.31
C CYS A 160 0.16 -3.86 6.03
N SER A 161 -0.34 -5.10 6.10
CA SER A 161 -0.61 -6.01 4.99
C SER A 161 0.59 -6.31 4.08
N GLU A 162 1.82 -6.16 4.57
CA GLU A 162 3.03 -6.31 3.73
C GLU A 162 2.98 -5.46 2.45
N TRP A 163 2.30 -4.32 2.56
CA TRP A 163 1.98 -3.44 1.45
C TRP A 163 2.71 -2.12 1.61
N GLU A 164 3.11 -1.52 0.50
CA GLU A 164 3.81 -0.24 0.42
C GLU A 164 3.27 0.79 1.45
N PHE A 165 4.14 1.19 2.37
CA PHE A 165 3.87 2.13 3.48
C PHE A 165 2.63 1.78 4.33
N GLY A 166 2.31 0.49 4.46
CA GLY A 166 1.13 0.02 5.18
C GLY A 166 -0.18 0.54 4.58
N GLY A 167 -0.20 0.79 3.27
CA GLY A 167 -1.32 1.37 2.55
C GLY A 167 -1.43 2.88 2.65
N MET A 168 -0.61 3.58 3.42
CA MET A 168 -0.64 5.05 3.47
C MET A 168 0.08 5.66 2.26
N PRO A 169 -0.38 6.79 1.70
CA PRO A 169 0.25 7.38 0.53
C PRO A 169 1.60 8.05 0.85
N GLY A 170 2.57 7.88 -0.06
CA GLY A 170 3.90 8.49 0.05
C GLY A 170 3.87 10.01 0.15
N TRP A 171 2.88 10.67 -0.48
CA TRP A 171 2.75 12.13 -0.45
C TRP A 171 2.52 12.72 0.96
N LEU A 172 2.12 11.90 1.95
CA LEU A 172 2.09 12.34 3.35
C LEU A 172 3.47 12.79 3.83
N LEU A 173 4.53 12.15 3.34
CA LEU A 173 5.90 12.48 3.72
C LEU A 173 6.45 13.73 3.01
N SER A 174 5.70 14.36 2.10
CA SER A 174 6.05 15.69 1.60
C SER A 174 6.01 16.75 2.71
N ASP A 175 5.23 16.52 3.77
CA ASP A 175 5.31 17.32 5.00
C ASP A 175 6.51 16.85 5.84
N PRO A 176 7.55 17.69 6.06
CA PRO A 176 8.73 17.33 6.84
C PRO A 176 8.41 16.94 8.29
N ASN A 177 7.32 17.46 8.84
CA ASN A 177 6.90 17.26 10.23
C ASN A 177 5.85 16.16 10.40
N MET A 178 5.57 15.39 9.33
CA MET A 178 4.53 14.36 9.35
C MET A 178 4.74 13.37 10.50
N ARG A 179 3.65 13.06 11.20
CA ARG A 179 3.56 12.03 12.23
C ARG A 179 2.36 11.14 11.92
N VAL A 180 2.57 10.13 11.10
CA VAL A 180 1.50 9.19 10.74
C VAL A 180 1.01 8.41 11.96
N ARG A 181 -0.22 7.89 11.88
CA ARG A 181 -0.87 7.08 12.93
C ARG A 181 -0.88 7.78 14.31
N SER A 182 -1.11 9.09 14.29
CA SER A 182 -1.10 9.93 15.49
C SER A 182 -2.18 11.04 15.41
N MET A 183 -2.30 11.84 16.47
CA MET A 183 -3.18 13.02 16.49
C MET A 183 -2.59 14.26 15.78
N TYR A 184 -1.52 14.10 14.99
CA TYR A 184 -1.01 15.21 14.19
C TYR A 184 -2.07 15.68 13.20
N MET A 185 -2.36 16.98 13.21
CA MET A 185 -3.46 17.56 12.44
C MET A 185 -3.34 17.29 10.94
N GLY A 186 -2.13 17.37 10.38
CA GLY A 186 -1.89 17.08 8.96
C GLY A 186 -2.20 15.62 8.59
N PHE A 187 -1.97 14.68 9.50
CA PHE A 187 -2.29 13.27 9.28
C PHE A 187 -3.77 12.98 9.49
N THR A 188 -4.34 13.41 10.63
CA THR A 188 -5.75 13.16 10.96
C THR A 188 -6.69 13.73 9.92
N GLN A 189 -6.50 14.98 9.47
CA GLN A 189 -7.32 15.57 8.41
C GLN A 189 -7.26 14.74 7.11
N ALA A 190 -6.06 14.33 6.70
CA ALA A 190 -5.87 13.52 5.49
C ALA A 190 -6.54 12.14 5.62
N ALA A 191 -6.41 11.49 6.78
CA ALA A 191 -7.04 10.20 7.05
C ALA A 191 -8.58 10.33 7.08
N GLU A 192 -9.13 11.40 7.67
CA GLU A 192 -10.56 11.66 7.66
C GLU A 192 -11.10 11.91 6.26
N ASP A 193 -10.38 12.66 5.43
CA ASP A 193 -10.76 12.91 4.04
C ASP A 193 -10.79 11.62 3.23
N TYR A 194 -9.78 10.76 3.37
CA TYR A 194 -9.73 9.44 2.76
C TYR A 194 -10.87 8.54 3.25
N LEU A 195 -11.03 8.39 4.57
CA LEU A 195 -12.06 7.54 5.16
C LEU A 195 -13.45 7.96 4.70
N ARG A 196 -13.74 9.26 4.66
CA ARG A 196 -14.99 9.79 4.13
C ARG A 196 -15.24 9.33 2.70
N VAL A 197 -14.25 9.45 1.82
CA VAL A 197 -14.41 9.10 0.40
C VAL A 197 -14.56 7.59 0.20
N VAL A 198 -13.69 6.77 0.79
CA VAL A 198 -13.73 5.31 0.62
C VAL A 198 -14.98 4.69 1.25
N ILE A 199 -15.48 5.22 2.36
CA ILE A 199 -16.72 4.76 2.99
C ILE A 199 -17.92 5.17 2.13
N ASN A 200 -17.96 6.40 1.62
CA ASN A 200 -19.05 6.87 0.77
C ASN A 200 -19.23 6.01 -0.50
N GLU A 201 -18.15 5.48 -1.08
CA GLU A 201 -18.19 4.58 -2.24
C GLU A 201 -18.99 3.29 -1.99
N VAL A 202 -19.08 2.86 -0.72
CA VAL A 202 -19.71 1.60 -0.31
C VAL A 202 -20.78 1.78 0.77
N ALA A 203 -21.19 3.03 1.04
CA ALA A 203 -22.05 3.34 2.18
C ALA A 203 -23.44 2.70 2.08
N ASP A 204 -23.98 2.53 0.88
CA ASP A 204 -25.24 1.82 0.59
C ASP A 204 -25.09 0.29 0.60
N LEU A 205 -23.86 -0.23 0.64
CA LEU A 205 -23.57 -1.66 0.70
C LEU A 205 -23.46 -2.21 2.14
N GLN A 206 -23.81 -1.39 3.14
CA GLN A 206 -23.98 -1.85 4.52
C GLN A 206 -25.19 -2.77 4.65
N MET A 207 -25.11 -3.78 5.51
CA MET A 207 -26.16 -4.79 5.74
C MET A 207 -27.49 -4.17 6.15
N SER A 208 -27.44 -3.18 7.04
CA SER A 208 -28.59 -2.35 7.45
C SER A 208 -29.26 -1.59 6.31
N ARG A 209 -28.61 -1.51 5.14
CA ARG A 209 -29.09 -0.88 3.90
C ARG A 209 -29.27 -1.90 2.77
N GLY A 210 -29.27 -3.19 3.09
CA GLY A 210 -29.48 -4.29 2.15
C GLY A 210 -28.24 -4.75 1.39
N GLY A 211 -27.04 -4.30 1.77
CA GLY A 211 -25.78 -4.76 1.20
C GLY A 211 -25.10 -5.89 1.98
N PRO A 212 -23.88 -6.32 1.60
CA PRO A 212 -23.20 -7.44 2.25
C PRO A 212 -22.32 -7.05 3.45
N ILE A 213 -22.04 -5.76 3.70
CA ILE A 213 -21.05 -5.36 4.71
C ILE A 213 -21.65 -5.48 6.11
N ILE A 214 -21.03 -6.31 6.97
CA ILE A 214 -21.51 -6.59 8.33
C ILE A 214 -20.65 -5.98 9.44
N ALA A 215 -19.40 -5.59 9.13
CA ALA A 215 -18.50 -4.96 10.09
C ALA A 215 -17.40 -4.13 9.41
N PHE A 216 -16.92 -3.12 10.13
CA PHE A 216 -15.78 -2.29 9.73
C PHE A 216 -14.68 -2.33 10.79
N GLN A 217 -13.42 -2.49 10.38
CA GLN A 217 -12.30 -2.32 11.30
C GLN A 217 -11.89 -0.85 11.41
N VAL A 218 -11.61 -0.41 12.63
CA VAL A 218 -10.98 0.88 12.93
C VAL A 218 -9.47 0.66 13.06
N GLU A 219 -8.68 1.32 12.21
CA GLU A 219 -7.21 1.19 12.21
C GLU A 219 -6.75 -0.26 11.92
N ASN A 220 -5.51 -0.61 12.23
CA ASN A 220 -4.98 -1.96 12.21
C ASN A 220 -3.80 -2.15 13.18
N GLU A 221 -3.95 -3.06 14.15
CA GLU A 221 -2.91 -3.41 15.14
C GLU A 221 -2.25 -2.18 15.76
N TYR A 222 -3.08 -1.25 16.23
CA TYR A 222 -2.58 0.02 16.75
C TYR A 222 -1.73 -0.17 17.99
N GLY A 223 -2.04 -1.17 18.82
CA GLY A 223 -1.27 -1.47 20.02
C GLY A 223 0.19 -1.81 19.73
N SER A 224 0.50 -2.36 18.55
CA SER A 224 1.89 -2.65 18.15
C SER A 224 2.67 -1.39 17.81
N TYR A 225 2.00 -0.25 17.65
CA TYR A 225 2.60 1.04 17.27
C TYR A 225 2.47 2.11 18.35
N GLY A 226 1.33 2.19 19.05
CA GLY A 226 1.03 3.21 20.03
C GLY A 226 -0.17 2.85 20.91
N ASP A 227 -0.44 3.70 21.90
CA ASP A 227 -1.44 3.45 22.96
C ASP A 227 -2.43 4.63 23.14
N ASN A 228 -2.49 5.50 22.13
CA ASN A 228 -3.34 6.68 22.10
C ASN A 228 -4.79 6.36 21.74
N GLY A 229 -5.59 6.03 22.76
CA GLY A 229 -7.03 5.78 22.59
C GLY A 229 -7.83 6.95 22.00
N ARG A 230 -7.35 8.21 22.12
CA ARG A 230 -8.03 9.35 21.48
C ARG A 230 -7.92 9.32 19.96
N TYR A 231 -6.81 8.83 19.44
CA TYR A 231 -6.64 8.64 17.99
C TYR A 231 -7.59 7.56 17.45
N LEU A 232 -7.68 6.41 18.13
CA LEU A 232 -8.63 5.37 17.75
C LEU A 232 -10.08 5.85 17.82
N GLN A 233 -10.46 6.56 18.88
CA GLN A 233 -11.80 7.13 19.00
C GLN A 233 -12.08 8.16 17.90
N HIS A 234 -11.10 9.02 17.58
CA HIS A 234 -11.24 10.00 16.50
C HIS A 234 -11.50 9.35 15.14
N LEU A 235 -10.78 8.26 14.81
CA LEU A 235 -11.04 7.48 13.59
C LEU A 235 -12.42 6.83 13.60
N ALA A 236 -12.81 6.21 14.71
CA ALA A 236 -14.13 5.60 14.86
C ALA A 236 -15.25 6.63 14.65
N ASP A 237 -15.13 7.81 15.28
CA ASP A 237 -16.10 8.89 15.12
C ASP A 237 -16.12 9.42 13.68
N SER A 238 -14.96 9.46 12.99
CA SER A 238 -14.88 9.84 11.58
C SER A 238 -15.60 8.84 10.67
N MET A 239 -15.45 7.53 10.93
CA MET A 239 -16.21 6.49 10.22
C MET A 239 -17.71 6.64 10.46
N ARG A 240 -18.13 6.90 11.71
CA ARG A 240 -19.54 7.16 12.03
C ARG A 240 -20.08 8.41 11.31
N ARG A 241 -19.33 9.52 11.32
CA ARG A 241 -19.68 10.74 10.57
C ARG A 241 -19.78 10.50 9.07
N SER A 242 -18.99 9.56 8.54
CA SER A 242 -19.00 9.14 7.14
C SER A 242 -20.13 8.16 6.81
N GLY A 243 -21.01 7.86 7.77
CA GLY A 243 -22.21 7.05 7.55
C GLY A 243 -22.08 5.57 7.88
N VAL A 244 -21.00 5.13 8.55
CA VAL A 244 -20.90 3.75 9.06
C VAL A 244 -21.87 3.54 10.21
N VAL A 245 -22.80 2.60 10.04
CA VAL A 245 -23.78 2.20 11.05
C VAL A 245 -23.55 0.77 11.55
N GLU A 246 -22.81 -0.05 10.79
CA GLU A 246 -22.48 -1.43 11.18
C GLU A 246 -21.54 -1.51 12.40
N ALA A 247 -21.31 -2.75 12.86
CA ALA A 247 -20.41 -3.01 13.97
C ALA A 247 -18.97 -2.56 13.65
N LEU A 248 -18.35 -1.86 14.60
CA LEU A 248 -16.94 -1.54 14.55
C LEU A 248 -16.14 -2.58 15.31
N PHE A 249 -14.89 -2.80 14.90
CA PHE A 249 -13.94 -3.59 15.67
C PHE A 249 -12.52 -3.09 15.55
N THR A 250 -11.67 -3.50 16.49
CA THR A 250 -10.21 -3.38 16.40
C THR A 250 -9.59 -4.78 16.41
N SER A 251 -8.33 -4.91 16.00
CA SER A 251 -7.60 -6.18 16.05
C SER A 251 -6.16 -5.95 16.46
N ASP A 252 -5.64 -6.78 17.35
CA ASP A 252 -4.25 -6.75 17.79
C ASP A 252 -3.72 -8.18 18.04
N GLY A 253 -2.45 -8.40 17.70
CA GLY A 253 -1.70 -9.61 18.03
C GLY A 253 -0.91 -9.50 19.35
N ASP A 254 0.03 -10.41 19.55
CA ASP A 254 0.72 -10.59 20.84
C ASP A 254 1.50 -9.37 21.34
N GLU A 255 2.15 -8.64 20.43
CA GLU A 255 2.89 -7.42 20.75
C GLU A 255 1.90 -6.30 21.12
N GLY A 256 0.91 -6.08 20.25
CA GLY A 256 0.00 -4.94 20.36
C GLY A 256 -1.02 -5.06 21.48
N ILE A 257 -1.54 -6.25 21.78
CA ILE A 257 -2.62 -6.43 22.74
C ILE A 257 -2.25 -5.94 24.17
N ARG A 258 -0.95 -5.87 24.49
CA ARG A 258 -0.42 -5.40 25.78
C ARG A 258 -0.60 -3.90 25.97
N HIS A 259 -0.66 -3.16 24.87
CA HIS A 259 -0.80 -1.71 24.82
C HIS A 259 -2.18 -1.29 24.33
N ALA A 260 -2.89 -2.19 23.64
CA ALA A 260 -4.23 -2.00 23.16
C ALA A 260 -5.20 -1.73 24.32
N LYS A 261 -6.20 -0.89 24.02
CA LYS A 261 -7.29 -0.55 24.93
C LYS A 261 -8.60 -0.82 24.20
N ALA A 262 -9.61 -1.26 24.95
CA ALA A 262 -10.95 -1.42 24.41
C ALA A 262 -11.44 -0.08 23.82
N LEU A 263 -11.95 -0.13 22.59
CA LEU A 263 -12.59 0.99 21.94
C LEU A 263 -14.10 0.94 22.22
N ALA A 264 -14.67 2.04 22.71
CA ALA A 264 -16.08 2.08 23.08
C ALA A 264 -16.98 1.79 21.87
N GLY A 265 -17.94 0.86 22.03
CA GLY A 265 -18.87 0.48 20.97
C GLY A 265 -18.27 -0.40 19.86
N ALA A 266 -17.03 -0.87 20.03
CA ALA A 266 -16.37 -1.80 19.12
C ALA A 266 -16.09 -3.15 19.81
N PHE A 267 -16.13 -4.24 19.05
CA PHE A 267 -15.62 -5.53 19.54
C PHE A 267 -14.12 -5.65 19.27
N ALA A 268 -13.45 -6.62 19.91
CA ALA A 268 -12.02 -6.84 19.75
C ALA A 268 -11.76 -8.18 19.07
N GLY A 269 -11.00 -8.13 17.98
CA GLY A 269 -10.40 -9.29 17.33
C GLY A 269 -8.98 -9.56 17.83
N ILE A 270 -8.55 -10.80 17.71
CA ILE A 270 -7.20 -11.25 18.09
C ILE A 270 -6.48 -11.87 16.89
N ASN A 271 -5.18 -11.61 16.77
CA ASN A 271 -4.35 -12.04 15.65
C ASN A 271 -3.26 -13.00 16.12
N TYR A 272 -3.12 -14.17 15.49
CA TYR A 272 -2.12 -15.18 15.90
C TYR A 272 -1.93 -16.29 14.86
N ASN A 273 -0.83 -17.04 15.02
CA ASN A 273 -0.52 -18.29 14.31
C ASN A 273 -0.36 -19.51 15.24
N SER A 274 -0.57 -19.36 16.56
CA SER A 274 -0.40 -20.47 17.52
C SER A 274 -1.53 -20.58 18.54
N LYS A 275 -1.92 -21.82 18.85
CA LYS A 275 -2.95 -22.15 19.85
C LYS A 275 -2.58 -21.72 21.27
N ALA A 276 -1.29 -21.75 21.61
CA ALA A 276 -0.81 -21.32 22.92
C ALA A 276 -1.06 -19.83 23.14
N HIS A 277 -0.78 -19.01 22.13
CA HIS A 277 -1.02 -17.56 22.19
C HIS A 277 -2.51 -17.22 22.17
N ALA A 278 -3.31 -17.97 21.39
CA ALA A 278 -4.76 -17.77 21.30
C ALA A 278 -5.46 -17.73 22.68
N LYS A 279 -5.14 -18.67 23.58
CA LYS A 279 -5.74 -18.70 24.93
C LYS A 279 -5.41 -17.46 25.75
N TRP A 280 -4.16 -17.01 25.69
CA TRP A 280 -3.72 -15.82 26.41
C TRP A 280 -4.41 -14.56 25.86
N LEU A 281 -4.43 -14.38 24.53
CA LEU A 281 -5.12 -13.27 23.85
C LEU A 281 -6.60 -13.21 24.21
N GLN A 282 -7.29 -14.36 24.16
CA GLN A 282 -8.69 -14.46 24.56
C GLN A 282 -8.92 -14.07 26.03
N SER A 283 -7.98 -14.38 26.92
CA SER A 283 -8.09 -14.00 28.33
C SER A 283 -8.04 -12.48 28.54
N ILE A 284 -7.21 -11.77 27.76
CA ILE A 284 -7.11 -10.31 27.80
C ILE A 284 -8.41 -9.67 27.31
N VAL A 285 -8.92 -10.10 26.15
CA VAL A 285 -10.19 -9.60 25.59
C VAL A 285 -11.36 -9.88 26.52
N LYS A 286 -11.41 -11.07 27.15
CA LYS A 286 -12.40 -11.39 28.18
C LYS A 286 -12.31 -10.45 29.39
N GLY A 287 -11.10 -10.05 29.77
CA GLY A 287 -10.85 -9.10 30.85
C GLY A 287 -11.36 -7.69 30.54
N TRP A 288 -11.37 -7.28 29.28
CA TRP A 288 -11.95 -5.99 28.85
C TRP A 288 -13.47 -6.00 28.89
N ASN A 289 -14.09 -7.04 28.34
CA ASN A 289 -15.53 -7.22 28.38
C ASN A 289 -15.87 -8.73 28.23
N PRO A 290 -16.45 -9.35 29.28
CA PRO A 290 -16.73 -10.79 29.29
C PRO A 290 -17.82 -11.22 28.28
N ASN A 291 -18.58 -10.27 27.72
CA ASN A 291 -19.61 -10.53 26.71
C ASN A 291 -19.06 -10.53 25.28
N LEU A 292 -17.79 -10.16 25.07
CA LEU A 292 -17.21 -10.14 23.73
C LEU A 292 -17.13 -11.56 23.15
N PRO A 293 -17.51 -11.74 21.88
CA PRO A 293 -17.31 -13.00 21.18
C PRO A 293 -15.83 -13.24 20.93
N ILE A 294 -15.44 -14.51 20.84
CA ILE A 294 -14.10 -14.85 20.37
C ILE A 294 -14.08 -14.66 18.86
N PHE A 295 -13.24 -13.75 18.39
CA PHE A 295 -13.02 -13.50 16.98
C PHE A 295 -11.53 -13.50 16.65
N ALA A 296 -11.08 -14.49 15.89
CA ALA A 296 -9.76 -14.48 15.29
C ALA A 296 -9.80 -13.59 14.04
N ALA A 297 -9.43 -12.32 14.19
CA ALA A 297 -9.50 -11.35 13.09
C ALA A 297 -8.43 -11.60 12.03
N GLU A 298 -7.29 -12.17 12.45
CA GLU A 298 -6.28 -12.75 11.56
C GLU A 298 -5.77 -14.06 12.16
N LEU A 299 -6.27 -15.17 11.64
CA LEU A 299 -5.64 -16.47 11.85
C LEU A 299 -4.65 -16.70 10.70
N TRP A 300 -3.36 -16.53 11.00
CA TRP A 300 -2.33 -16.59 9.96
C TRP A 300 -2.18 -18.02 9.42
N THR A 301 -2.38 -18.23 8.12
CA THR A 301 -2.37 -19.56 7.47
C THR A 301 -1.01 -19.98 6.91
N GLY A 302 -0.13 -19.00 6.75
CA GLY A 302 1.26 -19.10 6.35
C GLY A 302 1.94 -17.78 6.72
N TRP A 303 2.84 -17.27 5.89
CA TRP A 303 3.57 -16.04 6.18
C TRP A 303 3.97 -15.28 4.91
N PHE A 304 4.63 -14.14 5.04
CA PHE A 304 5.21 -13.42 3.92
C PHE A 304 6.72 -13.68 3.79
N LEU A 305 7.29 -13.40 2.61
CA LEU A 305 8.70 -13.61 2.34
C LEU A 305 9.45 -12.30 2.02
N PRO A 306 10.52 -11.99 2.76
CA PRO A 306 11.52 -11.02 2.33
C PRO A 306 12.39 -11.55 1.19
N TRP A 307 12.94 -10.65 0.37
CA TRP A 307 13.95 -11.00 -0.62
C TRP A 307 15.15 -11.70 0.04
N GLY A 308 15.60 -12.80 -0.56
CA GLY A 308 16.71 -13.62 -0.05
C GLY A 308 16.31 -14.62 1.05
N ALA A 309 15.06 -14.60 1.53
CA ALA A 309 14.56 -15.64 2.44
C ALA A 309 14.34 -16.97 1.70
N LYS A 310 14.29 -18.08 2.46
CA LYS A 310 13.98 -19.42 1.93
C LYS A 310 12.48 -19.67 2.04
N ASP A 311 11.89 -20.34 1.06
CA ASP A 311 10.45 -20.61 0.99
C ASP A 311 9.88 -21.29 2.24
N LYS A 312 10.66 -22.19 2.87
CA LYS A 312 10.28 -22.84 4.13
C LYS A 312 9.95 -21.86 5.27
N ASN A 313 10.40 -20.61 5.20
CA ASN A 313 10.11 -19.57 6.18
C ASN A 313 8.67 -19.03 6.05
N GLN A 314 7.97 -19.37 4.97
CA GLN A 314 6.59 -19.02 4.73
C GLN A 314 5.59 -19.99 5.38
N VAL A 315 6.05 -21.20 5.68
CA VAL A 315 5.18 -22.35 5.87
C VAL A 315 4.70 -22.45 7.31
N ILE A 316 3.38 -22.47 7.48
CA ILE A 316 2.73 -23.04 8.68
C ILE A 316 2.32 -24.46 8.33
N SER A 317 2.71 -25.41 9.18
CA SER A 317 2.43 -26.83 8.92
C SER A 317 0.92 -27.07 8.83
N LEU A 318 0.50 -27.95 7.92
CA LEU A 318 -0.91 -28.30 7.79
C LEU A 318 -1.51 -28.83 9.11
N PRO A 319 -0.82 -29.70 9.89
CA PRO A 319 -1.32 -30.12 11.20
C PRO A 319 -1.58 -28.97 12.18
N ASP A 320 -0.67 -27.99 12.28
CA ASP A 320 -0.81 -26.87 13.21
C ASP A 320 -1.97 -25.94 12.82
N LEU A 321 -2.13 -25.69 11.52
CA LEU A 321 -3.26 -24.93 10.98
C LEU A 321 -4.59 -25.65 11.27
N VAL A 322 -4.64 -26.96 11.03
CA VAL A 322 -5.83 -27.79 11.30
C VAL A 322 -6.19 -27.81 12.78
N ASP A 323 -5.22 -27.96 13.69
CA ASP A 323 -5.47 -27.93 15.14
C ASP A 323 -6.00 -26.55 15.57
N SER A 324 -5.40 -25.47 15.05
CA SER A 324 -5.82 -24.10 15.37
C SER A 324 -7.25 -23.81 14.90
N VAL A 325 -7.58 -24.15 13.65
CA VAL A 325 -8.92 -23.96 13.09
C VAL A 325 -9.94 -24.82 13.83
N THR A 326 -9.65 -26.11 14.02
CA THR A 326 -10.56 -27.04 14.72
C THR A 326 -10.85 -26.56 16.14
N SER A 327 -9.81 -26.17 16.87
CA SER A 327 -9.94 -25.68 18.25
C SER A 327 -10.84 -24.44 18.34
N LEU A 328 -10.78 -23.53 17.37
CA LEU A 328 -11.64 -22.33 17.36
C LEU A 328 -13.08 -22.65 17.00
N LEU A 329 -13.28 -23.50 16.00
CA LEU A 329 -14.63 -23.94 15.60
C LEU A 329 -15.33 -24.68 16.74
N ASP A 330 -14.62 -25.53 17.49
CA ASP A 330 -15.16 -26.24 18.66
C ASP A 330 -15.56 -25.29 19.81
N GLN A 331 -14.91 -24.13 19.91
CA GLN A 331 -15.27 -23.08 20.86
C GLN A 331 -16.45 -22.21 20.38
N GLY A 332 -16.95 -22.42 19.16
CA GLY A 332 -17.92 -21.53 18.52
C GLY A 332 -17.34 -20.14 18.22
N ALA A 333 -16.02 -20.03 18.08
CA ALA A 333 -15.35 -18.79 17.74
C ALA A 333 -15.59 -18.42 16.27
N SER A 334 -15.64 -17.13 16.01
CA SER A 334 -15.60 -16.61 14.64
C SER A 334 -14.14 -16.49 14.18
N ILE A 335 -13.90 -16.71 12.90
CA ILE A 335 -12.54 -16.74 12.34
C ILE A 335 -12.46 -15.97 11.02
N ASN A 336 -11.29 -15.43 10.75
CA ASN A 336 -10.84 -14.96 9.45
C ASN A 336 -9.50 -15.60 9.11
N LEU A 337 -9.45 -16.42 8.07
CA LEU A 337 -8.18 -16.99 7.59
C LEU A 337 -7.39 -15.92 6.83
N TYR A 338 -6.27 -15.49 7.38
CA TYR A 338 -5.37 -14.51 6.77
C TYR A 338 -4.08 -15.21 6.32
N MET A 339 -3.77 -15.37 5.05
CA MET A 339 -4.58 -15.14 3.88
C MET A 339 -5.37 -16.39 3.49
N PHE A 340 -6.61 -16.24 3.05
CA PHE A 340 -7.26 -17.33 2.31
C PHE A 340 -6.70 -17.41 0.89
N HIS A 341 -6.47 -16.24 0.28
CA HIS A 341 -5.74 -16.07 -0.97
C HIS A 341 -4.95 -14.77 -0.92
N GLY A 342 -3.62 -14.87 -0.97
CA GLY A 342 -2.78 -13.68 -0.87
C GLY A 342 -2.63 -12.91 -2.19
N GLY A 343 -2.33 -13.60 -3.30
CA GLY A 343 -2.19 -12.98 -4.63
C GLY A 343 -0.81 -12.39 -4.89
N THR A 344 -0.73 -11.23 -5.53
CA THR A 344 0.54 -10.63 -5.99
C THR A 344 0.66 -9.15 -5.63
N ASN A 345 1.84 -8.73 -5.18
CA ASN A 345 2.23 -7.33 -5.06
C ASN A 345 2.65 -6.77 -6.42
N PHE A 346 1.69 -6.41 -7.28
CA PHE A 346 2.00 -5.87 -8.60
C PHE A 346 2.74 -4.51 -8.53
N GLY A 347 3.59 -4.25 -9.52
CA GLY A 347 4.33 -2.99 -9.61
C GLY A 347 5.28 -2.78 -8.43
N PHE A 348 5.21 -1.61 -7.80
CA PHE A 348 6.07 -1.21 -6.67
C PHE A 348 5.36 -1.32 -5.31
N MET A 349 4.34 -2.18 -5.21
CA MET A 349 3.41 -2.17 -4.07
C MET A 349 3.84 -3.09 -2.91
N ASN A 350 4.97 -3.78 -3.02
CA ASN A 350 5.50 -4.56 -1.91
C ASN A 350 5.86 -3.65 -0.73
N GLY A 351 5.62 -4.13 0.48
CA GLY A 351 6.14 -3.49 1.68
C GLY A 351 7.62 -3.75 1.90
N TYR A 352 8.10 -3.30 3.06
CA TYR A 352 9.46 -3.50 3.54
C TYR A 352 9.41 -3.94 5.00
N ASN A 353 10.09 -5.04 5.32
CA ASN A 353 10.14 -5.56 6.68
C ASN A 353 11.03 -4.65 7.55
N GLY A 354 10.39 -3.83 8.38
CA GLY A 354 11.06 -2.91 9.29
C GLY A 354 11.81 -3.57 10.45
N ILE A 355 11.56 -4.87 10.71
CA ILE A 355 12.25 -5.64 11.76
C ILE A 355 13.54 -6.23 11.21
N THR A 356 13.49 -6.90 10.05
CA THR A 356 14.66 -7.57 9.47
C THR A 356 15.48 -6.69 8.54
N GLY A 357 14.95 -5.54 8.12
CA GLY A 357 15.65 -4.63 7.21
C GLY A 357 15.70 -5.13 5.76
N SER A 358 14.61 -5.74 5.26
CA SER A 358 14.56 -6.32 3.91
C SER A 358 13.26 -6.01 3.17
N PRO A 359 13.32 -5.71 1.85
CA PRO A 359 12.12 -5.58 1.03
C PRO A 359 11.41 -6.92 0.90
N LEU A 360 10.10 -6.88 0.72
CA LEU A 360 9.29 -8.08 0.51
C LEU A 360 9.25 -8.48 -0.97
N ILE A 361 9.10 -9.76 -1.24
CA ILE A 361 9.03 -10.26 -2.62
C ILE A 361 7.72 -9.85 -3.31
N THR A 362 7.72 -9.92 -4.64
CA THR A 362 6.55 -9.63 -5.48
C THR A 362 5.41 -10.62 -5.21
N SER A 363 5.72 -11.90 -5.09
CA SER A 363 4.72 -12.92 -4.74
C SER A 363 4.14 -12.64 -3.36
N TYR A 364 2.82 -12.73 -3.26
CA TYR A 364 2.14 -12.78 -1.97
C TYR A 364 1.33 -14.08 -1.89
N ASP A 365 1.90 -15.21 -2.38
CA ASP A 365 1.30 -16.55 -2.28
C ASP A 365 0.83 -16.88 -0.87
N TYR A 366 1.63 -16.46 0.11
CA TYR A 366 1.40 -16.60 1.54
C TYR A 366 1.45 -18.05 2.06
N ASP A 367 1.74 -19.05 1.22
CA ASP A 367 1.43 -20.46 1.51
C ASP A 367 -0.02 -20.61 1.99
N ALA A 368 -0.90 -19.85 1.33
CA ALA A 368 -2.32 -19.79 1.64
C ALA A 368 -3.08 -21.04 1.15
N PRO A 369 -4.33 -21.26 1.61
CA PRO A 369 -5.21 -22.25 1.02
C PRO A 369 -5.31 -22.15 -0.51
N LEU A 370 -5.40 -20.94 -1.07
CA LEU A 370 -5.25 -20.75 -2.51
C LEU A 370 -3.87 -20.16 -2.82
N SER A 371 -3.13 -20.83 -3.70
CA SER A 371 -1.84 -20.35 -4.22
C SER A 371 -1.96 -18.98 -4.90
N GLU A 372 -0.84 -18.35 -5.24
CA GLU A 372 -0.78 -17.05 -5.91
C GLU A 372 -1.61 -16.99 -7.21
N ASN A 373 -1.61 -18.07 -8.00
CA ASN A 373 -2.44 -18.15 -9.21
C ASN A 373 -3.88 -18.67 -8.96
N GLY A 374 -4.28 -18.85 -7.70
CA GLY A 374 -5.63 -19.21 -7.27
C GLY A 374 -5.94 -20.70 -7.35
N GLN A 375 -4.94 -21.58 -7.34
CA GLN A 375 -5.16 -23.03 -7.33
C GLN A 375 -5.45 -23.53 -5.92
N PRO A 376 -6.44 -24.41 -5.73
CA PRO A 376 -6.63 -25.15 -4.48
C PRO A 376 -5.37 -25.93 -4.09
N THR A 377 -4.84 -25.67 -2.90
CA THR A 377 -3.72 -26.45 -2.33
C THR A 377 -4.24 -27.58 -1.43
N GLU A 378 -3.32 -28.40 -0.91
CA GLU A 378 -3.66 -29.38 0.13
C GLU A 378 -4.31 -28.71 1.36
N LYS A 379 -3.84 -27.52 1.75
CA LYS A 379 -4.46 -26.73 2.83
C LYS A 379 -5.90 -26.39 2.50
N TYR A 380 -6.21 -25.97 1.27
CA TYR A 380 -7.59 -25.69 0.87
C TYR A 380 -8.49 -26.92 1.02
N HIS A 381 -8.06 -28.08 0.49
CA HIS A 381 -8.88 -29.28 0.55
C HIS A 381 -9.15 -29.71 1.99
N ARG A 382 -8.11 -29.68 2.84
CA ARG A 382 -8.25 -30.05 4.24
C ARG A 382 -9.12 -29.06 5.04
N ILE A 383 -8.95 -27.76 4.82
CA ILE A 383 -9.79 -26.74 5.46
C ILE A 383 -11.24 -26.87 5.01
N ARG A 384 -11.48 -27.09 3.71
CA ARG A 384 -12.82 -27.34 3.17
C ARG A 384 -13.48 -28.54 3.85
N GLU A 385 -12.80 -29.67 3.97
CA GLU A 385 -13.34 -30.84 4.68
C GLU A 385 -13.80 -30.50 6.11
N LEU A 386 -12.97 -29.76 6.86
CA LEU A 386 -13.29 -29.33 8.22
C LEU A 386 -14.52 -28.42 8.26
N MET A 387 -14.62 -27.46 7.35
CA MET A 387 -15.77 -26.54 7.28
C MET A 387 -17.05 -27.29 6.90
N LEU A 388 -17.00 -28.14 5.87
CA LEU A 388 -18.17 -28.88 5.42
C LEU A 388 -18.70 -29.85 6.47
N ALA A 389 -17.82 -30.45 7.28
CA ALA A 389 -18.22 -31.32 8.39
C ALA A 389 -19.06 -30.61 9.47
N ARG A 390 -19.05 -29.27 9.51
CA ARG A 390 -19.84 -28.45 10.44
C ARG A 390 -21.16 -27.94 9.86
N LEU A 391 -21.35 -28.11 8.55
CA LEU A 391 -22.56 -27.66 7.87
C LEU A 391 -23.60 -28.79 7.81
N SER A 392 -24.88 -28.42 7.76
CA SER A 392 -25.94 -29.40 7.51
C SER A 392 -25.82 -29.96 6.09
N LYS A 393 -26.31 -31.18 5.86
CA LYS A 393 -26.31 -31.80 4.51
C LYS A 393 -27.00 -30.90 3.47
N THR A 394 -28.04 -30.19 3.86
CA THR A 394 -28.75 -29.23 2.99
C THR A 394 -27.87 -28.03 2.66
N ALA A 395 -27.16 -27.46 3.64
CA ALA A 395 -26.25 -26.35 3.43
C ALA A 395 -25.07 -26.75 2.53
N VAL A 396 -24.52 -27.96 2.69
CA VAL A 396 -23.45 -28.47 1.81
C VAL A 396 -23.95 -28.58 0.36
N LYS A 397 -25.18 -29.07 0.14
CA LYS A 397 -25.78 -29.18 -1.20
C LYS A 397 -26.06 -27.83 -1.87
N SER A 398 -26.18 -26.75 -1.10
CA SER A 398 -26.40 -25.40 -1.65
C SER A 398 -25.10 -24.63 -1.92
N LEU A 399 -23.93 -25.19 -1.61
CA LEU A 399 -22.66 -24.58 -1.96
C LEU A 399 -22.38 -24.75 -3.46
N PRO A 400 -21.71 -23.79 -4.10
CA PRO A 400 -21.25 -23.95 -5.47
C PRO A 400 -20.17 -25.04 -5.55
N ASP A 401 -20.04 -25.65 -6.72
CA ASP A 401 -18.88 -26.47 -7.06
C ASP A 401 -17.60 -25.63 -7.06
N ILE A 402 -16.47 -26.29 -6.84
CA ILE A 402 -15.16 -25.65 -6.98
C ILE A 402 -14.97 -25.33 -8.48
N PRO A 403 -14.72 -24.06 -8.85
CA PRO A 403 -14.42 -23.70 -10.23
C PRO A 403 -13.25 -24.51 -10.80
N ALA A 404 -13.32 -24.83 -12.09
CA ALA A 404 -12.24 -25.52 -12.78
C ALA A 404 -10.92 -24.72 -12.69
N PRO A 405 -9.76 -25.39 -12.62
CA PRO A 405 -8.46 -24.73 -12.68
C PRO A 405 -8.33 -23.82 -13.90
N ILE A 406 -7.79 -22.61 -13.70
CA ILE A 406 -7.46 -21.71 -14.81
C ILE A 406 -6.30 -22.34 -15.60
N PRO A 407 -6.42 -22.49 -16.93
CA PRO A 407 -5.36 -23.06 -17.75
C PRO A 407 -4.05 -22.26 -17.65
N THR A 408 -2.94 -22.95 -17.47
CA THR A 408 -1.59 -22.37 -17.55
C THR A 408 -0.94 -22.74 -18.88
N LYS A 409 -0.01 -21.90 -19.34
CA LYS A 409 0.72 -22.11 -20.59
C LYS A 409 2.19 -21.77 -20.40
N ASP A 410 3.07 -22.68 -20.81
CA ASP A 410 4.47 -22.38 -21.04
C ASP A 410 4.61 -21.70 -22.41
N TYR A 411 5.06 -20.45 -22.41
CA TYR A 411 5.26 -19.66 -23.63
C TYR A 411 6.65 -19.86 -24.24
N GLY A 412 7.53 -20.64 -23.60
CA GLY A 412 8.90 -20.86 -24.00
C GLY A 412 9.79 -19.61 -23.85
N SER A 413 10.93 -19.63 -24.54
CA SER A 413 11.91 -18.54 -24.48
C SER A 413 11.53 -17.38 -25.39
N TRP A 414 11.46 -16.17 -24.82
CA TRP A 414 11.27 -14.92 -25.55
C TRP A 414 12.54 -14.07 -25.45
N PRO A 415 13.43 -14.10 -26.47
CA PRO A 415 14.66 -13.33 -26.41
C PRO A 415 14.37 -11.83 -26.47
N VAL A 416 15.11 -11.05 -25.69
CA VAL A 416 15.13 -9.57 -25.82
C VAL A 416 15.64 -9.23 -27.21
N LYS A 417 14.81 -8.58 -28.02
CA LYS A 417 15.13 -8.24 -29.42
C LYS A 417 15.62 -6.81 -29.57
N TRP A 418 15.14 -5.93 -28.70
CA TRP A 418 15.33 -4.50 -28.83
C TRP A 418 15.92 -3.90 -27.56
N THR A 419 16.76 -2.91 -27.76
CA THR A 419 17.43 -2.17 -26.70
C THR A 419 17.37 -0.67 -26.96
N MET A 420 17.27 0.13 -25.91
CA MET A 420 17.35 1.59 -25.98
C MET A 420 18.55 2.10 -25.18
N HIS A 421 19.23 3.12 -25.72
CA HIS A 421 20.30 3.82 -25.01
C HIS A 421 19.74 4.59 -23.80
N TRP A 422 20.44 4.53 -22.67
CA TRP A 422 20.02 5.15 -21.41
C TRP A 422 19.69 6.64 -21.55
N ASP A 423 20.53 7.43 -22.21
CA ASP A 423 20.26 8.87 -22.40
C ASP A 423 18.99 9.16 -23.18
N LYS A 424 18.64 8.30 -24.16
CA LYS A 424 17.39 8.47 -24.92
C LYS A 424 16.18 8.21 -24.05
N LEU A 425 16.26 7.24 -23.15
CA LEU A 425 15.21 7.02 -22.16
C LEU A 425 15.08 8.23 -21.22
N VAL A 426 16.18 8.75 -20.70
CA VAL A 426 16.17 9.90 -19.79
C VAL A 426 15.64 11.16 -20.47
N GLU A 427 15.96 11.38 -21.75
CA GLU A 427 15.40 12.47 -22.58
C GLU A 427 13.88 12.38 -22.75
N MET A 428 13.30 11.17 -22.72
CA MET A 428 11.86 10.97 -22.86
C MET A 428 11.07 11.27 -21.58
N VAL A 429 11.73 11.44 -20.43
CA VAL A 429 11.04 11.69 -19.17
C VAL A 429 10.68 13.16 -19.05
N ASP A 430 9.38 13.45 -18.94
CA ASP A 430 8.88 14.83 -18.86
C ASP A 430 9.08 15.43 -17.46
N LYS A 431 9.01 14.59 -16.41
CA LYS A 431 9.08 15.03 -15.02
C LYS A 431 10.54 15.18 -14.55
N THR A 432 11.04 16.40 -14.67
CA THR A 432 12.40 16.76 -14.27
C THR A 432 12.43 17.99 -13.37
N THR A 433 13.45 18.12 -12.53
CA THR A 433 13.65 19.25 -11.62
C THR A 433 15.12 19.63 -11.58
N MET A 434 15.44 20.89 -11.82
CA MET A 434 16.80 21.42 -11.60
C MET A 434 16.93 21.85 -10.13
N SER A 435 18.03 21.46 -9.48
CA SER A 435 18.23 21.77 -8.06
C SER A 435 19.72 21.90 -7.73
N GLU A 436 20.04 22.78 -6.78
CA GLU A 436 21.40 22.89 -6.22
C GLU A 436 21.67 21.86 -5.13
N THR A 437 20.62 21.25 -4.59
CA THR A 437 20.69 20.20 -3.57
C THR A 437 20.00 18.93 -4.07
N LEU A 438 20.32 17.79 -3.46
CA LEU A 438 19.52 16.59 -3.64
C LEU A 438 18.11 16.82 -3.07
N LYS A 439 17.14 16.07 -3.61
CA LYS A 439 15.72 16.12 -3.24
C LYS A 439 15.19 14.71 -3.07
N PHE A 440 14.35 14.50 -2.07
CA PHE A 440 13.61 13.26 -1.93
C PHE A 440 12.59 13.08 -3.06
N MET A 441 12.21 11.83 -3.31
CA MET A 441 11.10 11.51 -4.22
C MET A 441 9.85 12.34 -3.87
N GLU A 442 9.51 12.43 -2.59
CA GLU A 442 8.31 13.12 -2.11
C GLU A 442 8.37 14.65 -2.26
N GLU A 443 9.57 15.24 -2.31
CA GLU A 443 9.75 16.67 -2.59
C GLU A 443 9.55 17.01 -4.07
N VAL A 444 9.77 16.04 -4.96
CA VAL A 444 9.52 16.17 -6.41
C VAL A 444 8.22 15.47 -6.83
N HIS A 445 7.31 15.25 -5.88
CA HIS A 445 5.99 14.65 -6.08
C HIS A 445 6.02 13.23 -6.69
N GLN A 446 7.08 12.47 -6.45
CA GLN A 446 7.21 11.07 -6.86
C GLN A 446 7.06 10.17 -5.63
N ASN A 447 6.32 9.07 -5.76
CA ASN A 447 6.12 8.12 -4.65
C ASN A 447 6.83 6.78 -4.88
N TYR A 448 6.97 6.35 -6.14
CA TYR A 448 7.38 4.98 -6.52
C TYR A 448 8.41 4.99 -7.66
N GLY A 449 9.02 3.82 -7.90
CA GLY A 449 9.97 3.61 -8.98
C GLY A 449 11.37 4.10 -8.64
N PHE A 450 11.97 4.85 -9.57
CA PHE A 450 13.37 5.25 -9.52
C PHE A 450 13.52 6.77 -9.60
N ILE A 451 14.48 7.34 -8.88
CA ILE A 451 14.85 8.75 -8.97
C ILE A 451 16.30 8.85 -9.43
N LEU A 452 16.54 9.61 -10.48
CA LEU A 452 17.88 9.80 -11.04
C LEU A 452 18.40 11.19 -10.65
N TYR A 453 19.60 11.24 -10.07
CA TYR A 453 20.37 12.47 -9.87
C TYR A 453 21.48 12.55 -10.92
N ARG A 454 21.30 13.43 -11.91
CA ARG A 454 22.25 13.63 -13.01
C ARG A 454 23.06 14.91 -12.83
N SER A 455 24.38 14.84 -12.98
CA SER A 455 25.27 16.00 -12.96
C SER A 455 26.35 15.88 -14.03
N ALA A 456 26.79 17.00 -14.59
CA ALA A 456 27.98 17.04 -15.44
C ALA A 456 29.25 17.17 -14.58
N PHE A 457 30.37 16.64 -15.07
CA PHE A 457 31.70 16.80 -14.46
C PHE A 457 32.80 16.68 -15.51
N GLU A 458 34.01 17.19 -15.25
CA GLU A 458 35.15 17.07 -16.19
C GLU A 458 35.92 15.76 -15.98
N SER A 459 36.47 15.57 -14.78
CA SER A 459 37.19 14.38 -14.36
C SER A 459 37.12 14.23 -12.84
N ALA A 460 37.09 12.99 -12.35
CA ALA A 460 37.18 12.68 -10.93
C ALA A 460 37.79 11.29 -10.69
N LYS A 461 38.40 11.09 -9.52
CA LYS A 461 38.94 9.80 -9.07
C LYS A 461 38.05 9.11 -8.05
N ASP A 462 37.27 9.86 -7.28
CA ASP A 462 36.41 9.32 -6.22
C ASP A 462 35.04 10.00 -6.19
N LEU A 463 34.01 9.23 -5.82
CA LEU A 463 32.64 9.72 -5.56
C LEU A 463 32.27 9.46 -4.10
N THR A 464 31.93 10.51 -3.37
CA THR A 464 31.33 10.38 -2.04
C THR A 464 29.86 10.74 -2.09
N ILE A 465 29.02 9.86 -1.54
CA ILE A 465 27.60 10.13 -1.30
C ILE A 465 27.47 10.45 0.18
N PHE A 466 27.36 11.74 0.50
CA PHE A 466 27.01 12.21 1.84
C PHE A 466 25.50 12.07 2.00
N GLY A 467 25.07 11.26 2.97
CA GLY A 467 23.67 10.96 3.19
C GLY A 467 23.36 9.47 3.23
N HIS A 468 22.09 9.15 3.47
CA HIS A 468 21.60 7.78 3.40
C HIS A 468 20.89 7.54 2.07
N VAL A 469 21.25 6.45 1.39
CA VAL A 469 20.59 5.99 0.16
C VAL A 469 19.37 5.17 0.54
N ALA A 470 18.18 5.66 0.25
CA ALA A 470 16.91 4.97 0.47
C ALA A 470 16.32 4.54 -0.89
N ASP A 471 16.58 3.34 -1.42
CA ASP A 471 17.19 2.18 -0.71
C ASP A 471 18.38 1.54 -1.45
N ARG A 472 18.36 1.59 -2.79
CA ARG A 472 19.43 1.03 -3.62
C ARG A 472 19.84 2.03 -4.69
N ALA A 473 21.12 2.40 -4.73
CA ALA A 473 21.67 3.28 -5.76
C ALA A 473 22.54 2.50 -6.74
N GLN A 474 22.44 2.81 -8.04
CA GLN A 474 23.39 2.41 -9.07
C GLN A 474 24.08 3.66 -9.61
N VAL A 475 25.41 3.61 -9.71
CA VAL A 475 26.20 4.72 -10.26
C VAL A 475 26.58 4.42 -11.69
N LEU A 476 26.25 5.34 -12.59
CA LEU A 476 26.60 5.29 -14.01
C LEU A 476 27.39 6.52 -14.43
N VAL A 477 28.30 6.33 -15.38
CA VAL A 477 29.08 7.38 -16.02
C VAL A 477 28.89 7.26 -17.51
N ASN A 478 28.39 8.33 -18.14
CA ASN A 478 28.01 8.34 -19.56
C ASN A 478 27.08 7.16 -19.94
N GLY A 479 26.14 6.81 -19.05
CA GLY A 479 25.16 5.73 -19.26
C GLY A 479 25.66 4.30 -19.05
N ALA A 480 26.93 4.11 -18.64
CA ALA A 480 27.48 2.79 -18.31
C ALA A 480 27.77 2.66 -16.80
N PRO A 481 27.57 1.47 -16.18
CA PRO A 481 28.02 1.20 -14.82
C PRO A 481 29.53 1.48 -14.65
N ILE A 482 29.93 1.92 -13.45
CA ILE A 482 31.32 2.31 -13.17
C ILE A 482 32.34 1.18 -13.40
N ASP A 483 31.98 -0.09 -13.14
CA ASP A 483 32.72 -1.26 -13.61
C ASP A 483 31.79 -2.07 -14.51
N PRO A 484 31.98 -2.01 -15.83
CA PRO A 484 31.16 -2.80 -16.73
C PRO A 484 31.41 -4.32 -16.59
N ALA A 485 32.59 -4.76 -16.16
CA ALA A 485 32.84 -6.19 -15.95
C ALA A 485 32.14 -6.71 -14.69
N ASP A 486 31.86 -5.84 -13.72
CA ASP A 486 31.05 -6.10 -12.54
C ASP A 486 30.05 -4.97 -12.28
N PRO A 487 28.88 -4.99 -12.94
CA PRO A 487 27.89 -3.91 -12.80
C PRO A 487 27.39 -3.71 -11.38
N MET A 488 27.55 -4.73 -10.52
CA MET A 488 27.14 -4.68 -9.12
C MET A 488 28.14 -3.91 -8.25
N SER A 489 29.38 -3.72 -8.70
CA SER A 489 30.38 -2.90 -7.99
C SER A 489 29.97 -1.43 -7.81
N GLY A 490 29.10 -0.92 -8.71
CA GLY A 490 28.51 0.41 -8.63
C GLY A 490 27.21 0.48 -7.83
N VAL A 491 26.80 -0.62 -7.20
CA VAL A 491 25.56 -0.72 -6.46
C VAL A 491 25.81 -0.50 -4.97
N VAL A 492 25.17 0.54 -4.44
CA VAL A 492 25.12 0.81 -3.01
C VAL A 492 23.77 0.38 -2.50
N TYR A 493 23.78 -0.51 -1.51
CA TYR A 493 22.59 -0.94 -0.81
C TYR A 493 22.67 -0.50 0.64
N HIS A 494 21.77 0.39 1.03
CA HIS A 494 21.59 0.75 2.43
C HIS A 494 20.17 0.34 2.82
N PRO A 495 19.99 -0.84 3.43
CA PRO A 495 18.73 -1.13 4.05
C PRO A 495 18.50 -0.05 5.12
N LEU A 496 17.25 0.35 5.32
CA LEU A 496 16.88 1.14 6.48
C LEU A 496 17.13 0.26 7.73
N PRO A 497 18.09 0.59 8.62
CA PRO A 497 17.72 0.59 10.03
C PRO A 497 18.36 1.74 10.83
N GLU A 498 17.88 1.89 12.06
CA GLU A 498 18.16 2.96 13.06
C GLU A 498 19.63 3.35 13.36
N ALA A 499 20.65 2.84 12.66
CA ALA A 499 22.05 3.05 13.06
C ALA A 499 23.14 2.96 11.95
N ALA A 500 22.83 2.95 10.65
CA ALA A 500 23.90 2.93 9.64
C ALA A 500 24.63 4.29 9.53
N PRO A 501 25.97 4.32 9.35
CA PRO A 501 26.70 5.57 9.21
C PRO A 501 26.22 6.32 7.96
N PRO A 502 26.02 7.65 8.06
CA PRO A 502 25.33 8.42 7.04
C PRO A 502 26.19 8.82 5.85
N VAL A 503 27.38 8.22 5.67
CA VAL A 503 28.27 8.56 4.56
C VAL A 503 28.69 7.28 3.89
N THR A 504 28.32 7.16 2.61
CA THR A 504 28.78 6.07 1.76
C THR A 504 29.93 6.57 0.91
N HIS A 505 31.11 6.03 1.17
CA HIS A 505 32.28 6.26 0.33
C HIS A 505 32.33 5.18 -0.75
N LEU A 506 32.17 5.58 -2.01
CA LEU A 506 32.44 4.74 -3.17
C LEU A 506 33.75 5.24 -3.79
N SER A 507 34.86 4.58 -3.47
CA SER A 507 36.07 4.84 -4.25
C SER A 507 35.84 4.31 -5.65
N LEU A 508 35.95 5.19 -6.64
CA LEU A 508 35.89 4.80 -8.05
C LEU A 508 37.28 4.25 -8.39
N ALA A 509 37.62 3.08 -7.83
CA ALA A 509 38.98 2.54 -7.69
C ALA A 509 39.70 2.21 -9.01
N LYS A 510 39.11 2.55 -10.15
CA LYS A 510 39.77 2.61 -11.46
C LYS A 510 39.29 3.92 -12.08
N SER A 511 40.21 4.87 -12.27
CA SER A 511 39.98 6.18 -12.89
C SER A 511 38.76 6.20 -13.82
N LEU A 512 37.81 7.11 -13.59
CA LEU A 512 36.64 7.26 -14.45
C LEU A 512 37.09 7.23 -15.92
N PRO A 513 36.61 6.27 -16.73
CA PRO A 513 37.12 6.09 -18.06
C PRO A 513 36.99 7.41 -18.81
N SER A 514 38.12 7.97 -19.23
CA SER A 514 38.10 9.16 -20.09
C SER A 514 37.21 8.87 -21.31
N ARG A 515 36.63 9.93 -21.89
CA ARG A 515 35.71 9.83 -23.04
C ARG A 515 36.13 8.82 -24.11
N LYS A 516 37.44 8.63 -24.36
CA LYS A 516 37.95 7.65 -25.34
C LYS A 516 37.69 6.19 -24.98
N ALA A 517 37.71 5.80 -23.71
CA ALA A 517 37.45 4.43 -23.27
C ALA A 517 35.94 4.11 -23.20
N ALA A 518 35.12 5.09 -22.81
CA ALA A 518 33.65 4.95 -22.81
C ALA A 518 33.03 5.05 -24.22
N ALA A 519 33.55 5.93 -25.09
CA ALA A 519 33.12 6.05 -26.48
C ALA A 519 33.47 4.82 -27.33
N ALA A 520 34.50 4.05 -26.97
CA ALA A 520 34.81 2.78 -27.60
C ALA A 520 33.76 1.67 -27.28
N ALA A 521 33.01 1.82 -26.17
CA ALA A 521 31.93 0.91 -25.80
C ALA A 521 30.54 1.34 -26.34
N VAL A 522 30.39 2.62 -26.71
CA VAL A 522 29.13 3.20 -27.19
C VAL A 522 29.39 3.98 -28.48
N ALA A 523 29.46 3.28 -29.60
CA ALA A 523 29.56 3.89 -30.92
C ALA A 523 28.18 4.39 -31.38
N ASP A 524 27.83 5.63 -30.98
CA ASP A 524 27.17 6.66 -31.80
C ASP A 524 26.69 7.82 -30.89
N GLN A 525 27.44 8.94 -30.87
CA GLN A 525 26.93 10.29 -31.16
C GLN A 525 27.92 11.42 -30.75
N ALA A 526 28.04 12.34 -31.71
CA ALA A 526 28.54 13.71 -31.74
C ALA A 526 29.32 14.32 -30.55
N ALA A 527 30.46 14.89 -30.94
CA ALA A 527 31.33 15.76 -30.16
C ALA A 527 30.82 17.21 -30.09
N SER A 528 30.61 17.75 -28.88
CA SER A 528 30.79 19.20 -28.64
C SER A 528 30.96 19.63 -27.18
N SER A 529 30.72 18.79 -26.15
CA SER A 529 31.06 19.15 -24.75
C SER A 529 32.28 18.37 -24.22
N SER A 530 33.12 19.04 -23.43
CA SER A 530 34.27 18.47 -22.72
C SER A 530 33.90 17.71 -21.43
N SER A 531 32.63 17.74 -21.04
CA SER A 531 32.12 17.21 -19.77
C SER A 531 31.56 15.79 -19.88
N SER A 532 31.92 14.92 -18.95
CA SER A 532 31.26 13.63 -18.69
C SER A 532 29.97 13.81 -17.89
N VAL A 533 29.09 12.81 -17.92
CA VAL A 533 27.81 12.78 -17.18
C VAL A 533 27.87 11.72 -16.08
N LEU A 534 27.58 12.13 -14.85
CA LEU A 534 27.39 11.26 -13.68
C LEU A 534 25.89 11.09 -13.46
N ASP A 535 25.46 9.84 -13.32
CA ASP A 535 24.11 9.44 -12.98
C ASP A 535 24.13 8.59 -11.70
N VAL A 536 23.37 9.00 -10.69
CA VAL A 536 23.08 8.19 -9.51
C VAL A 536 21.60 7.82 -9.55
N LEU A 537 21.30 6.59 -9.95
CA LEU A 537 19.94 6.06 -10.06
C LEU A 537 19.55 5.37 -8.76
N VAL A 538 18.60 5.92 -8.03
CA VAL A 538 18.12 5.37 -6.75
C VAL A 538 16.74 4.74 -6.91
N GLU A 539 16.62 3.50 -6.47
CA GLU A 539 15.40 2.71 -6.47
C GLU A 539 14.73 2.71 -5.10
N ASN A 540 13.42 2.96 -5.09
CA ASN A 540 12.57 2.70 -3.93
C ASN A 540 12.15 1.23 -3.95
N LEU A 541 12.66 0.45 -2.99
CA LEU A 541 12.37 -1.00 -2.87
C LEU A 541 11.13 -1.30 -2.02
N GLY A 542 10.36 -0.27 -1.67
CA GLY A 542 9.21 -0.35 -0.78
C GLY A 542 9.47 0.40 0.54
N ARG A 543 8.44 1.07 1.04
CA ARG A 543 8.41 1.67 2.38
C ARG A 543 8.03 0.62 3.41
N VAL A 544 8.64 0.75 4.58
CA VAL A 544 8.33 0.01 5.80
C VAL A 544 6.84 0.08 6.09
N ASN A 545 6.25 -1.10 6.24
CA ASN A 545 4.82 -1.30 6.45
C ASN A 545 4.47 -1.78 7.87
N TYR A 546 5.48 -2.11 8.68
CA TYR A 546 5.33 -2.47 10.09
C TYR A 546 6.41 -1.78 10.93
N ALA A 547 6.03 -1.28 12.10
CA ALA A 547 6.93 -0.63 13.03
C ALA A 547 6.56 -1.04 14.45
N THR A 548 7.59 -1.28 15.28
CA THR A 548 7.44 -1.62 16.70
C THR A 548 6.92 -0.43 17.51
N PHE A 549 6.51 -0.71 18.74
CA PHE A 549 5.86 0.27 19.61
C PHE A 549 6.68 1.56 19.75
N GLN A 550 6.03 2.70 19.48
CA GLN A 550 6.59 4.05 19.49
C GLN A 550 7.76 4.30 18.53
N SER A 551 8.00 3.40 17.57
CA SER A 551 9.00 3.61 16.54
C SER A 551 8.67 4.80 15.65
N SER A 552 9.70 5.52 15.25
CA SER A 552 9.62 6.68 14.34
C SER A 552 9.99 6.32 12.90
N SER A 553 10.22 5.03 12.59
CA SER A 553 10.61 4.54 11.26
C SER A 553 9.65 5.01 10.16
N PHE A 554 8.34 4.99 10.42
CA PHE A 554 7.34 5.42 9.46
C PHE A 554 7.46 6.87 8.99
N ASN A 555 7.98 7.76 9.83
CA ASN A 555 8.11 9.19 9.51
C ASN A 555 9.47 9.53 8.86
N ARG A 556 10.41 8.57 8.80
CA ARG A 556 11.79 8.77 8.32
C ARG A 556 12.12 8.10 7.00
N GLN A 557 11.14 7.48 6.35
CA GLN A 557 11.36 6.63 5.18
C GLN A 557 11.08 7.33 3.85
N ARG A 558 11.49 8.60 3.75
CA ARG A 558 11.56 9.30 2.46
C ARG A 558 12.56 8.60 1.55
N LYS A 559 12.30 8.61 0.24
CA LYS A 559 13.08 7.81 -0.73
C LYS A 559 13.97 8.70 -1.58
N GLY A 560 15.09 8.15 -2.05
CA GLY A 560 16.16 8.91 -2.71
C GLY A 560 17.42 9.01 -1.84
N VAL A 561 18.16 10.11 -1.95
CA VAL A 561 19.36 10.35 -1.12
C VAL A 561 19.03 11.37 -0.03
N SER A 562 19.07 10.94 1.23
CA SER A 562 18.70 11.75 2.40
C SER A 562 19.88 12.47 3.03
N ALA A 563 19.59 13.50 3.81
CA ALA A 563 20.49 13.98 4.85
C ALA A 563 20.88 12.87 5.85
N ALA A 564 22.03 13.00 6.50
CA ALA A 564 22.42 12.19 7.64
C ALA A 564 21.39 12.28 8.78
N VAL A 565 20.86 11.15 9.28
CA VAL A 565 20.04 11.13 10.50
C VAL A 565 20.98 10.99 11.71
N PRO A 566 20.95 11.90 12.70
CA PRO A 566 21.71 11.71 13.93
C PRO A 566 21.24 10.45 14.68
N ALA A 567 22.16 9.70 15.28
CA ALA A 567 21.84 8.58 16.15
C ALA A 567 20.96 9.04 17.33
N ALA A 568 20.00 8.20 17.74
CA ALA A 568 18.90 8.51 18.66
C ALA A 568 19.29 8.91 20.10
N SER A 569 20.57 9.15 20.41
CA SER A 569 21.03 9.52 21.76
C SER A 569 21.20 11.02 22.02
N SER A 570 21.14 11.90 21.01
CA SER A 570 21.25 13.33 21.26
C SER A 570 19.88 13.96 21.52
N LYS A 571 19.56 14.25 22.78
CA LYS A 571 18.55 15.24 23.16
C LYS A 571 18.99 16.61 22.62
N SER A 572 18.67 16.92 21.38
CA SER A 572 18.79 18.28 20.84
C SER A 572 17.57 18.60 19.98
N SER A 573 17.18 19.87 20.02
CA SER A 573 16.09 20.56 19.33
C SER A 573 15.84 20.10 17.89
N PRO A 574 14.67 20.38 17.27
CA PRO A 574 14.39 20.01 15.87
C PRO A 574 15.41 20.69 14.94
N GLY A 575 16.50 19.97 14.67
CA GLY A 575 17.64 20.45 13.91
C GLY A 575 17.39 20.25 12.43
N VAL A 576 17.54 21.33 11.67
CA VAL A 576 17.54 21.34 10.21
C VAL A 576 18.51 20.26 9.71
N GLN A 577 17.98 19.28 9.00
CA GLN A 577 18.75 18.24 8.33
C GLN A 577 19.56 18.88 7.19
N SER A 578 20.90 18.81 7.25
CA SER A 578 21.74 19.22 6.10
C SER A 578 21.48 18.28 4.93
N PRO A 579 21.03 18.76 3.75
CA PRO A 579 20.64 17.89 2.64
C PRO A 579 21.77 16.96 2.23
N GLY A 580 21.42 15.75 1.78
CA GLY A 580 22.39 14.84 1.17
C GLY A 580 23.14 15.52 0.04
N GLN A 581 24.39 15.13 -0.19
CA GLN A 581 25.29 15.78 -1.14
C GLN A 581 26.16 14.76 -1.84
N LEU A 582 26.31 14.92 -3.16
CA LEU A 582 27.31 14.19 -3.93
C LEU A 582 28.59 15.03 -4.00
N ALA A 583 29.75 14.39 -3.83
CA ALA A 583 31.04 15.05 -4.00
C ALA A 583 31.98 14.23 -4.87
N LEU A 584 32.73 14.92 -5.73
CA LEU A 584 33.78 14.36 -6.57
C LEU A 584 35.14 14.83 -6.06
N ASP A 585 36.03 13.90 -5.74
CA ASP A 585 37.35 14.21 -5.13
C ASP A 585 37.24 15.15 -3.91
N GLY A 586 36.20 14.94 -3.08
CA GLY A 586 35.89 15.77 -1.92
C GLY A 586 35.24 17.13 -2.23
N ARG A 587 35.06 17.48 -3.51
CA ARG A 587 34.39 18.74 -3.92
C ARG A 587 32.90 18.51 -4.13
N PRO A 588 32.03 19.27 -3.46
CA PRO A 588 30.59 19.09 -3.57
C PRO A 588 30.07 19.46 -4.96
N LEU A 589 29.19 18.63 -5.50
CA LEU A 589 28.35 18.97 -6.64
C LEU A 589 27.23 19.90 -6.18
N ARG A 590 26.86 20.88 -7.04
CA ARG A 590 25.87 21.92 -6.73
C ARG A 590 24.86 22.15 -7.86
N SER A 591 24.77 21.22 -8.81
CA SER A 591 23.84 21.32 -9.93
C SER A 591 23.38 19.93 -10.34
N TYR A 592 22.13 19.62 -10.05
CA TYR A 592 21.51 18.34 -10.35
C TYR A 592 20.33 18.54 -11.29
N LYS A 593 20.27 17.74 -12.35
CA LYS A 593 19.03 17.42 -13.05
C LYS A 593 18.44 16.18 -12.39
N ILE A 594 17.37 16.36 -11.65
CA ILE A 594 16.64 15.28 -10.98
C ILE A 594 15.54 14.80 -11.93
N VAL A 595 15.47 13.49 -12.16
CA VAL A 595 14.53 12.87 -13.11
C VAL A 595 13.70 11.82 -12.40
N SER A 596 12.38 11.95 -12.46
CA SER A 596 11.43 11.03 -11.81
C SER A 596 11.00 9.92 -12.77
N LEU A 597 11.47 8.70 -12.50
CA LEU A 597 11.20 7.49 -13.30
C LEU A 597 10.19 6.59 -12.57
N ASP A 598 8.91 6.92 -12.66
CA ASP A 598 7.83 6.14 -12.02
C ASP A 598 7.20 5.06 -12.92
N PHE A 599 7.61 5.01 -14.20
CA PHE A 599 7.17 4.03 -15.20
C PHE A 599 5.64 3.88 -15.31
N ARG A 600 4.89 4.98 -15.15
CA ARG A 600 3.44 4.98 -15.32
C ARG A 600 3.04 4.72 -16.79
N LYS A 601 1.80 4.25 -17.00
CA LYS A 601 1.25 3.90 -18.32
C LYS A 601 1.49 4.93 -19.43
N PRO A 602 1.35 6.26 -19.21
CA PRO A 602 1.63 7.24 -20.26
C PRO A 602 3.09 7.22 -20.71
N PHE A 603 4.03 7.08 -19.78
CA PHE A 603 5.45 6.97 -20.10
C PHE A 603 5.76 5.65 -20.82
N LEU A 604 5.20 4.53 -20.36
CA LEU A 604 5.35 3.24 -21.05
C LEU A 604 4.79 3.27 -22.48
N ALA A 605 3.65 3.93 -22.70
CA ALA A 605 3.09 4.10 -24.04
C ALA A 605 4.01 4.96 -24.94
N LYS A 606 4.56 6.05 -24.40
CA LYS A 606 5.57 6.89 -25.09
C LYS A 606 6.82 6.09 -25.45
N LEU A 607 7.31 5.27 -24.51
CA LEU A 607 8.48 4.42 -24.67
C LEU A 607 8.26 3.33 -25.74
N LEU A 608 7.08 2.69 -25.76
CA LEU A 608 6.74 1.70 -26.78
C LEU A 608 6.50 2.32 -28.15
N GLY A 609 6.05 3.58 -28.21
CA GLY A 609 5.83 4.30 -29.47
C GLY A 609 7.11 4.89 -30.09
N SER A 610 8.24 4.91 -29.39
CA SER A 610 9.47 5.58 -29.84
C SER A 610 10.35 4.68 -30.73
N ASN A 611 9.79 4.20 -31.84
CA ASN A 611 10.42 3.19 -32.71
C ASN A 611 11.85 3.54 -33.16
N GLU A 612 12.16 4.82 -33.40
CA GLU A 612 13.50 5.26 -33.85
C GLU A 612 14.58 5.15 -32.76
N ALA A 613 14.20 5.12 -31.49
CA ALA A 613 15.13 5.03 -30.36
C ALA A 613 15.53 3.59 -30.03
N TRP A 614 14.75 2.61 -30.50
CA TRP A 614 15.01 1.18 -30.31
C TRP A 614 16.00 0.67 -31.36
N LYS A 615 17.05 -0.02 -30.88
CA LYS A 615 18.06 -0.66 -31.73
C LYS A 615 18.00 -2.19 -31.55
N PRO A 616 18.26 -2.98 -32.60
CA PRO A 616 18.36 -4.44 -32.45
C PRO A 616 19.49 -4.82 -31.49
N VAL A 617 19.25 -5.82 -30.64
CA VAL A 617 20.28 -6.39 -29.77
C VAL A 617 21.29 -7.16 -30.62
N ARG A 618 22.49 -6.61 -30.81
CA ARG A 618 23.57 -7.23 -31.61
C ARG A 618 24.32 -8.34 -30.85
N LYS A 619 24.31 -8.30 -29.51
CA LYS A 619 24.77 -9.35 -28.59
C LYS A 619 23.86 -9.33 -27.36
N PRO A 620 23.36 -10.48 -26.88
CA PRO A 620 22.49 -10.49 -25.71
C PRO A 620 23.21 -9.85 -24.52
N PRO A 621 22.57 -8.93 -23.77
CA PRO A 621 23.15 -8.39 -22.56
C PRO A 621 23.43 -9.55 -21.60
N VAL A 622 24.66 -9.62 -21.08
CA VAL A 622 24.99 -10.57 -20.01
C VAL A 622 24.27 -10.08 -18.76
N PRO A 623 23.31 -10.82 -18.19
CA PRO A 623 22.69 -10.41 -16.94
C PRO A 623 23.79 -10.25 -15.88
N PRO A 624 23.74 -9.20 -15.05
CA PRO A 624 24.70 -9.07 -13.95
C PRO A 624 24.66 -10.35 -13.12
N LYS A 625 25.84 -10.90 -12.81
CA LYS A 625 25.94 -11.98 -11.83
C LYS A 625 25.51 -11.37 -10.50
N VAL A 626 24.27 -11.59 -10.07
CA VAL A 626 23.80 -11.17 -8.76
C VAL A 626 24.62 -11.96 -7.73
N PRO A 627 25.48 -11.33 -6.92
CA PRO A 627 26.07 -12.04 -5.81
C PRO A 627 24.93 -12.44 -4.88
N VAL A 628 24.78 -13.74 -4.65
CA VAL A 628 23.94 -14.24 -3.57
C VAL A 628 24.56 -13.69 -2.30
N ALA A 629 23.91 -12.73 -1.66
CA ALA A 629 24.31 -12.22 -0.36
C ALA A 629 24.15 -13.36 0.65
N THR A 630 25.20 -14.16 0.84
CA THR A 630 25.28 -15.07 1.97
C THR A 630 25.51 -14.21 3.20
N ALA A 631 24.48 -14.05 4.02
CA ALA A 631 24.66 -13.59 5.39
C ALA A 631 25.52 -14.63 6.12
N ASN A 632 26.82 -14.35 6.23
CA ASN A 632 27.70 -14.59 7.39
C ASN A 632 29.17 -14.52 6.93
N GLY A 633 29.96 -13.73 7.66
CA GLY A 633 31.38 -13.62 7.41
C GLY A 633 32.13 -14.91 7.68
N THR A 634 33.06 -15.25 6.80
CA THR A 634 34.48 -15.44 7.10
C THR A 634 35.23 -15.55 5.77
N ALA A 635 36.45 -15.02 5.75
CA ALA A 635 37.30 -14.89 4.57
C ALA A 635 37.83 -16.25 4.06
N GLY A 636 38.07 -16.32 2.74
CA GLY A 636 38.85 -17.38 2.10
C GLY A 636 38.94 -17.20 0.59
N ALA A 637 40.05 -16.64 0.11
CA ALA A 637 40.45 -16.56 -1.31
C ALA A 637 41.40 -17.73 -1.66
N PRO A 638 41.91 -17.89 -2.91
CA PRO A 638 41.35 -17.65 -4.25
C PRO A 638 41.45 -18.89 -5.18
N ALA A 639 40.83 -18.86 -6.36
CA ALA A 639 41.21 -19.74 -7.47
C ALA A 639 41.21 -19.00 -8.82
N THR A 640 42.44 -18.82 -9.32
CA THR A 640 42.94 -18.61 -10.70
C THR A 640 42.01 -18.08 -11.80
N ALA A 641 42.43 -16.97 -12.39
CA ALA A 641 41.88 -16.35 -13.60
C ALA A 641 42.44 -16.96 -14.91
N ALA A 642 41.62 -16.94 -15.96
CA ALA A 642 42.03 -16.89 -17.36
C ALA A 642 41.25 -15.75 -18.07
N PRO A 643 41.81 -15.07 -19.08
CA PRO A 643 41.33 -13.76 -19.51
C PRO A 643 40.18 -13.91 -20.52
N ALA A 644 39.00 -13.38 -20.18
CA ALA A 644 37.95 -13.14 -21.15
C ALA A 644 37.75 -11.63 -21.28
N VAL A 645 38.15 -11.08 -22.43
CA VAL A 645 37.83 -9.72 -22.84
C VAL A 645 36.31 -9.65 -23.03
N SER A 646 35.62 -9.09 -22.04
CA SER A 646 34.17 -8.92 -22.03
C SER A 646 33.83 -7.46 -22.35
N PRO A 647 32.99 -7.15 -23.36
CA PRO A 647 32.53 -5.79 -23.57
C PRO A 647 31.45 -5.43 -22.52
N ALA A 648 31.50 -4.16 -22.11
CA ALA A 648 30.69 -3.50 -21.11
C ALA A 648 29.16 -3.68 -21.29
N PRO A 649 28.38 -4.03 -20.25
CA PRO A 649 26.94 -3.85 -20.22
C PRO A 649 26.66 -2.35 -20.11
N VAL A 650 26.17 -1.77 -21.20
CA VAL A 650 25.45 -0.50 -21.14
C VAL A 650 24.11 -0.79 -20.44
N CYS A 651 23.69 0.05 -19.50
CA CYS A 651 22.35 -0.06 -18.93
C CYS A 651 21.33 0.14 -20.06
N THR A 652 20.67 -0.94 -20.42
CA THR A 652 19.77 -1.01 -21.57
C THR A 652 18.39 -1.40 -21.08
N VAL A 653 17.39 -0.58 -21.39
CA VAL A 653 16.01 -1.03 -21.26
C VAL A 653 15.73 -1.99 -22.40
N SER A 654 15.28 -3.18 -22.02
CA SER A 654 15.16 -4.37 -22.87
C SER A 654 13.69 -4.66 -23.08
N CYS A 655 13.26 -4.74 -24.33
CA CYS A 655 11.91 -5.16 -24.73
C CYS A 655 11.93 -6.50 -25.48
#